data_AF-A0AAV1V702-F1
#
_entry.id   AF-A0AAV1V702-F1
#
_cell.length_a   1.000
_cell.length_b   1.000
_cell.length_c   1.000
_cell.angle_alpha   90.00
_cell.angle_beta   90.00
_cell.angle_gamma   90.00
#
_symmetry.space_group_name_H-M   'P 1'
#
loop_
_entity.id
_entity.type
_entity.pdbx_description
1 polymer ?
#
loop_
_entity_poly.entity_id
_entity_poly.type
_entity_poly.pdbx_seq_one_letter_code
_entity_poly.pdbx_strand_id
1 'polypeptide(L)'
;MDMTSPTWNTDGKSSESNDARHQRAWTNLQGCYLLNGKSCTLDEVLRWHKTNDSPASYKCILTLRTFEAFMFEKDLVLNEEGSCNKQIGNSYSLEQMQTLVGQYQQVVWSWRQLPRMTSVLDVEQRSHEMLVMWTAFCLVHQRCVGEFTLCAQYNIALNWKDLRVAVLNNRAAISALRCVARYIRRWNVTTMRPPLFHLSNQAPTFDFGRRFGLSSTSMLTVYNREVETWESYEVKQWEKIEKKKSDVIKYRREIADLNENLALKQASLTTERSRLQTSYDSDGDRRYTSRLMRRLNSEIDYICSTIKKTNANLEAALLAPPYLVRPLPPSRDDAIQVIFMLTVPRHLEIMGSLCLTAQRSLVPATVTSEMTTLPKQNSTTWQQFYYERAQKRMMTVTSVVFTASPSPFTLPRTWGPTSVDDLYNLAQYRISCVWNPTLGGTVLSWSDAFGAKVDPFAATASSIIDSYIEKMPQSLRHFQWMNDWPGMEHTRGNMVYAKFNRQPKNSDKMSYIALGSLRAFPNQQYRKLQWALLDDVLPWSNCCAAIIVRQSIYQVGAFTDELLPRLLWKSDMFDGHNGLTTFCATLMNIARKLKQTPRDFESVPLLSELAGFAAQFTDEARGIVKMFAGMARIWAENACLEYREKAAPSGVAEIRQKECVLYGIALLAHSLGPWDNASAQAVCEIIVLFRTCQH
;
A
#
# COMPACT_ATOMS: atom_id res chain seq x y z
N MET A 1 -18.21 -21.60 -36.87
CA MET A 1 -17.20 -22.61 -37.21
C MET A 1 -17.88 -23.95 -37.15
N ASP A 2 -17.95 -24.63 -38.29
CA ASP A 2 -18.57 -25.95 -38.40
C ASP A 2 -17.88 -26.93 -37.44
N MET A 3 -18.66 -27.51 -36.52
CA MET A 3 -18.23 -28.64 -35.71
C MET A 3 -18.23 -29.88 -36.60
N THR A 4 -17.05 -30.26 -37.09
CA THR A 4 -16.83 -31.63 -37.54
C THR A 4 -16.89 -32.55 -36.33
N SER A 5 -17.83 -33.49 -36.34
CA SER A 5 -17.91 -34.56 -35.33
C SER A 5 -16.59 -35.36 -35.33
N PRO A 6 -16.01 -35.67 -34.16
CA PRO A 6 -14.88 -36.58 -34.11
C PRO A 6 -15.34 -37.96 -34.58
N THR A 7 -14.63 -38.52 -35.55
CA THR A 7 -14.74 -39.92 -35.94
C THR A 7 -14.56 -40.79 -34.69
N TRP A 8 -15.55 -41.64 -34.42
CA TRP A 8 -15.47 -42.67 -33.39
C TRP A 8 -14.26 -43.57 -33.66
N ASN A 9 -13.21 -43.45 -32.85
CA ASN A 9 -12.34 -44.60 -32.62
C ASN A 9 -13.09 -45.53 -31.69
N THR A 10 -13.72 -46.55 -32.26
CA THR A 10 -14.13 -47.76 -31.56
C THR A 10 -12.89 -48.51 -31.09
N ASP A 11 -12.24 -48.03 -30.03
CA ASP A 11 -11.31 -48.83 -29.25
C ASP A 11 -12.05 -49.39 -28.04
N GLY A 12 -12.67 -50.55 -28.27
CA GLY A 12 -13.06 -51.44 -27.20
C GLY A 12 -11.84 -51.78 -26.35
N LYS A 13 -12.00 -51.72 -25.02
CA LYS A 13 -11.01 -52.15 -24.03
C LYS A 13 -9.63 -51.47 -24.20
N SER A 14 -9.53 -50.21 -23.76
CA SER A 14 -8.24 -49.62 -23.43
C SER A 14 -7.51 -50.53 -22.42
N SER A 15 -6.55 -51.31 -22.91
CA SER A 15 -5.65 -52.18 -22.15
C SER A 15 -4.48 -51.38 -21.58
N GLU A 16 -4.73 -50.12 -21.22
CA GLU A 16 -3.67 -49.28 -20.70
C GLU A 16 -3.36 -49.70 -19.27
N SER A 17 -2.12 -50.15 -19.04
CA SER A 17 -1.68 -50.59 -17.72
C SER A 17 -1.79 -49.44 -16.71
N ASN A 18 -1.98 -49.79 -15.42
CA ASN A 18 -2.01 -48.79 -14.36
C ASN A 18 -0.75 -47.92 -14.35
N ASP A 19 0.41 -48.48 -14.72
CA ASP A 19 1.68 -47.76 -14.81
C ASP A 19 1.68 -46.71 -15.93
N ALA A 20 1.11 -47.01 -17.11
CA ALA A 20 1.01 -46.04 -18.21
C ALA A 20 0.05 -44.89 -17.85
N ARG A 21 -1.05 -45.18 -17.14
CA ARG A 21 -1.95 -44.14 -16.61
C ARG A 21 -1.27 -43.29 -15.55
N HIS A 22 -0.53 -43.91 -14.64
CA HIS A 22 0.23 -43.24 -13.59
C HIS A 22 1.31 -42.34 -14.18
N GLN A 23 2.06 -42.83 -15.17
CA GLN A 23 3.10 -42.06 -15.86
C GLN A 23 2.51 -40.86 -16.60
N ARG A 24 1.40 -41.03 -17.32
CA ARG A 24 0.73 -39.91 -17.99
C ARG A 24 0.13 -38.90 -17.00
N ALA A 25 -0.45 -39.37 -15.89
CA ALA A 25 -0.91 -38.49 -14.81
C ALA A 25 0.26 -37.69 -14.21
N TRP A 26 1.41 -38.34 -13.98
CA TRP A 26 2.62 -37.72 -13.49
C TRP A 26 3.20 -36.68 -14.47
N THR A 27 3.27 -37.00 -15.77
CA THR A 27 3.67 -36.06 -16.82
C THR A 27 2.72 -34.86 -16.91
N ASN A 28 1.41 -35.06 -16.73
CA ASN A 28 0.43 -33.97 -16.69
C ASN A 28 0.51 -33.12 -15.41
N LEU A 29 1.08 -33.65 -14.34
CA LEU A 29 1.35 -32.93 -13.08
C LEU A 29 2.76 -32.31 -13.06
N GLN A 30 3.60 -32.61 -14.05
CA GLN A 30 4.96 -32.09 -14.16
C GLN A 30 4.91 -30.55 -14.26
N GLY A 31 5.52 -29.87 -13.28
CA GLY A 31 5.46 -28.40 -13.12
C GLY A 31 4.44 -27.88 -12.11
N CYS A 32 3.53 -28.72 -11.60
CA CYS A 32 2.53 -28.36 -10.58
C CYS A 32 2.97 -28.79 -9.17
N TYR A 33 4.05 -28.21 -8.65
CA TYR A 33 4.50 -28.51 -7.28
C TYR A 33 4.32 -27.29 -6.37
N LEU A 34 3.68 -27.52 -5.22
CA LEU A 34 3.58 -26.57 -4.13
C LEU A 34 4.85 -26.66 -3.27
N LEU A 35 5.35 -25.52 -2.82
CA LEU A 35 6.31 -25.53 -1.73
C LEU A 35 5.57 -25.77 -0.41
N ASN A 36 6.15 -26.61 0.44
CA ASN A 36 5.66 -26.75 1.81
C ASN A 36 6.01 -25.49 2.60
N GLY A 37 5.00 -24.66 2.88
CA GLY A 37 5.14 -23.38 3.60
C GLY A 37 5.83 -23.48 4.97
N LYS A 38 5.77 -24.65 5.63
CA LYS A 38 6.43 -24.88 6.92
C LYS A 38 7.95 -25.01 6.77
N SER A 39 8.39 -25.82 5.81
CA SER A 39 9.79 -26.20 5.66
C SER A 39 10.57 -25.27 4.71
N CYS A 40 9.90 -24.50 3.86
CA CYS A 40 10.60 -23.61 2.93
C CYS A 40 11.08 -22.31 3.59
N THR A 41 12.12 -21.76 2.99
CA THR A 41 12.71 -20.45 3.28
C THR A 41 12.16 -19.40 2.32
N LEU A 42 12.31 -18.12 2.69
CA LEU A 42 11.87 -17.01 1.82
C LEU A 42 12.59 -17.02 0.46
N ASP A 43 13.88 -17.33 0.46
CA ASP A 43 14.69 -17.39 -0.76
C ASP A 43 14.26 -18.52 -1.69
N GLU A 44 13.89 -19.68 -1.14
CA GLU A 44 13.32 -20.79 -1.92
C GLU A 44 11.98 -20.41 -2.56
N VAL A 45 11.10 -19.69 -1.85
CA VAL A 45 9.82 -19.22 -2.41
C VAL A 45 10.03 -18.25 -3.56
N LEU A 46 10.95 -17.29 -3.39
CA LEU A 46 11.28 -16.32 -4.44
C LEU A 46 11.96 -16.97 -5.64
N ARG A 47 12.85 -17.94 -5.42
CA ARG A 47 13.50 -18.71 -6.49
C ARG A 47 12.46 -19.56 -7.24
N TRP A 48 11.61 -20.27 -6.52
CA TRP A 48 10.54 -21.07 -7.08
C TRP A 48 9.63 -20.23 -7.98
N HIS A 49 9.20 -19.05 -7.53
CA HIS A 49 8.36 -18.17 -8.35
C HIS A 49 9.01 -17.80 -9.70
N LYS A 50 10.33 -17.55 -9.70
CA LYS A 50 11.09 -17.22 -10.92
C LYS A 50 11.25 -18.41 -11.85
N THR A 51 11.43 -19.62 -11.32
CA THR A 51 11.67 -20.84 -12.09
C THR A 51 10.40 -21.66 -12.34
N ASN A 52 9.23 -21.18 -11.92
CA ASN A 52 7.98 -21.93 -12.04
C ASN A 52 7.43 -21.86 -13.47
N ASP A 53 7.54 -22.98 -14.17
CA ASP A 53 7.04 -23.21 -15.54
C ASP A 53 5.59 -23.75 -15.57
N SER A 54 4.84 -23.59 -14.48
CA SER A 54 3.41 -23.92 -14.45
C SER A 54 2.65 -23.27 -15.62
N PRO A 55 1.76 -24.02 -16.30
CA PRO A 55 0.90 -23.49 -17.34
C PRO A 55 0.14 -22.21 -16.92
N ALA A 56 0.01 -21.29 -17.87
CA ALA A 56 -0.58 -19.97 -17.66
C ALA A 56 -2.00 -20.03 -17.07
N SER A 57 -2.76 -21.10 -17.37
CA SER A 57 -4.14 -21.31 -16.94
C SER A 57 -4.32 -21.40 -15.43
N TYR A 58 -3.32 -21.86 -14.67
CA TYR A 58 -3.39 -21.98 -13.20
C TYR A 58 -2.17 -21.42 -12.46
N LYS A 59 -1.18 -20.86 -13.17
CA LYS A 59 0.02 -20.23 -12.58
C LYS A 59 -0.31 -19.17 -11.52
N CYS A 60 -1.31 -18.33 -11.76
CA CYS A 60 -1.72 -17.29 -10.81
C CYS A 60 -2.19 -17.88 -9.48
N ILE A 61 -3.15 -18.82 -9.53
CA ILE A 61 -3.72 -19.44 -8.32
C ILE A 61 -2.65 -20.22 -7.56
N LEU A 62 -1.82 -21.00 -8.26
CA LEU A 62 -0.74 -21.75 -7.63
C LEU A 62 0.23 -20.82 -6.90
N THR A 63 0.62 -19.72 -7.53
CA THR A 63 1.53 -18.74 -6.92
C THR A 63 0.91 -18.08 -5.68
N LEU A 64 -0.35 -17.64 -5.77
CA LEU A 64 -1.06 -17.04 -4.63
C LEU A 64 -1.12 -18.00 -3.44
N ARG A 65 -1.56 -19.24 -3.67
CA ARG A 65 -1.73 -20.22 -2.60
C ARG A 65 -0.40 -20.65 -1.98
N THR A 66 0.68 -20.74 -2.75
CA THR A 66 2.03 -21.00 -2.21
C THR A 66 2.52 -19.86 -1.31
N PHE A 67 2.37 -18.61 -1.75
CA PHE A 67 2.81 -17.45 -0.98
C PHE A 67 1.99 -17.28 0.29
N GLU A 68 0.67 -17.44 0.20
CA GLU A 68 -0.24 -17.39 1.34
C GLU A 68 0.08 -18.48 2.36
N ALA A 69 0.25 -19.74 1.93
CA ALA A 69 0.61 -20.84 2.81
C ALA A 69 1.94 -20.60 3.52
N PHE A 70 2.95 -20.08 2.82
CA PHE A 70 4.21 -19.68 3.43
C PHE A 70 4.02 -18.60 4.49
N MET A 71 3.33 -17.51 4.16
CA MET A 71 3.14 -16.37 5.07
C MET A 71 2.31 -16.74 6.30
N PHE A 72 1.23 -17.52 6.13
CA PHE A 72 0.37 -17.92 7.24
C PHE A 72 1.07 -18.88 8.22
N GLU A 73 2.05 -19.67 7.74
CA GLU A 73 2.88 -20.51 8.61
C GLU A 73 3.99 -19.71 9.31
N LYS A 74 4.65 -18.77 8.61
CA LYS A 74 5.70 -17.92 9.22
C LYS A 74 5.17 -16.95 10.27
N ASP A 75 3.89 -16.65 10.24
CA ASP A 75 3.21 -15.85 11.26
C ASP A 75 3.32 -16.45 12.69
N LEU A 76 3.53 -17.77 12.80
CA LEU A 76 3.81 -18.43 14.08
C LEU A 76 5.05 -17.87 14.79
N VAL A 77 6.00 -17.28 14.07
CA VAL A 77 7.17 -16.61 14.64
C VAL A 77 6.79 -15.40 15.50
N LEU A 78 5.63 -14.78 15.24
CA LEU A 78 5.11 -13.68 16.07
C LEU A 78 4.67 -14.17 17.46
N ASN A 79 4.50 -15.48 17.65
CA ASN A 79 3.96 -16.08 18.87
C ASN A 79 5.00 -16.53 19.89
N GLU A 80 6.28 -16.58 19.53
CA GLU A 80 7.34 -17.03 20.44
C GLU A 80 7.55 -15.99 21.55
N GLU A 81 6.91 -16.25 22.69
CA GLU A 81 7.02 -15.45 23.89
C GLU A 81 8.49 -15.37 24.36
N GLY A 82 8.99 -14.15 24.53
CA GLY A 82 10.08 -13.92 25.49
C GLY A 82 11.51 -14.17 25.00
N SER A 83 11.83 -13.95 23.72
CA SER A 83 13.24 -13.80 23.37
C SER A 83 13.51 -12.72 22.34
N CYS A 84 13.60 -11.49 22.85
CA CYS A 84 14.39 -10.45 22.21
C CYS A 84 15.88 -10.85 22.07
N ASN A 85 16.31 -11.98 22.66
CA ASN A 85 17.71 -12.39 22.82
C ASN A 85 18.05 -13.84 22.41
N LYS A 86 17.13 -14.64 21.85
CA LYS A 86 17.51 -15.91 21.21
C LYS A 86 17.45 -15.73 19.71
N GLN A 87 18.63 -15.86 19.10
CA GLN A 87 18.84 -16.09 17.68
C GLN A 87 18.07 -17.35 17.25
N ILE A 88 16.75 -17.27 17.12
CA ILE A 88 15.98 -18.19 16.31
C ILE A 88 16.22 -17.72 14.88
N GLY A 89 16.77 -18.59 14.05
CA GLY A 89 17.40 -18.30 12.75
C GLY A 89 16.50 -17.64 11.72
N ASN A 90 16.13 -16.38 11.94
CA ASN A 90 15.39 -15.55 11.01
C ASN A 90 16.36 -14.87 10.04
N SER A 91 16.95 -15.69 9.16
CA SER A 91 17.89 -15.30 8.11
C SER A 91 17.22 -14.70 6.88
N TYR A 92 15.97 -14.23 6.95
CA TYR A 92 15.32 -13.65 5.78
C TYR A 92 15.71 -12.18 5.63
N SER A 93 16.19 -11.75 4.46
CA SER A 93 16.50 -10.33 4.23
C SER A 93 15.20 -9.48 4.19
N LEU A 94 15.27 -8.26 4.72
CA LEU A 94 14.13 -7.32 4.69
C LEU A 94 13.79 -6.91 3.26
N GLU A 95 14.79 -6.82 2.39
CA GLU A 95 14.67 -6.58 0.96
C GLU A 95 13.99 -7.75 0.25
N GLN A 96 14.30 -8.99 0.65
CA GLN A 96 13.59 -10.17 0.14
C GLN A 96 12.12 -10.15 0.55
N MET A 97 11.79 -9.72 1.78
CA MET A 97 10.39 -9.59 2.22
C MET A 97 9.66 -8.53 1.40
N GLN A 98 10.29 -7.38 1.15
CA GLN A 98 9.73 -6.35 0.26
C GLN A 98 9.53 -6.88 -1.17
N THR A 99 10.47 -7.70 -1.67
CA THR A 99 10.36 -8.34 -2.98
C THR A 99 9.19 -9.32 -3.05
N LEU A 100 8.99 -10.14 -2.01
CA LEU A 100 7.85 -11.06 -1.91
C LEU A 100 6.53 -10.30 -1.96
N VAL A 101 6.41 -9.21 -1.20
CA VAL A 101 5.21 -8.37 -1.17
C VAL A 101 4.92 -7.79 -2.56
N GLY A 102 5.93 -7.22 -3.24
CA GLY A 102 5.76 -6.68 -4.59
C GLY A 102 5.35 -7.73 -5.61
N GLN A 103 5.98 -8.91 -5.60
CA GLN A 103 5.61 -10.03 -6.49
C GLN A 103 4.19 -10.53 -6.22
N TYR A 104 3.82 -10.68 -4.94
CA TYR A 104 2.47 -11.10 -4.57
C TYR A 104 1.41 -10.11 -5.07
N GLN A 105 1.62 -8.80 -4.89
CA GLN A 105 0.70 -7.76 -5.39
C GLN A 105 0.53 -7.81 -6.91
N GLN A 106 1.61 -8.06 -7.66
CA GLN A 106 1.54 -8.21 -9.11
C GLN A 106 0.71 -9.43 -9.53
N VAL A 107 0.85 -10.55 -8.81
CA VAL A 107 0.08 -11.77 -9.08
C VAL A 107 -1.40 -11.56 -8.72
N VAL A 108 -1.70 -10.92 -7.58
CA VAL A 108 -3.09 -10.56 -7.22
C VAL A 108 -3.72 -9.64 -8.27
N TRP A 109 -2.97 -8.65 -8.77
CA TRP A 109 -3.43 -7.77 -9.83
C TRP A 109 -3.77 -8.55 -11.09
N SER A 110 -2.89 -9.48 -11.49
CA SER A 110 -3.09 -10.36 -12.65
C SER A 110 -4.31 -11.27 -12.47
N TRP A 111 -4.48 -11.85 -11.27
CA TRP A 111 -5.61 -12.69 -10.93
C TRP A 111 -6.95 -11.94 -11.04
N ARG A 112 -7.00 -10.67 -10.61
CA ARG A 112 -8.21 -9.82 -10.72
C ARG A 112 -8.64 -9.55 -12.17
N GLN A 113 -7.75 -9.69 -13.14
CA GLN A 113 -8.07 -9.54 -14.56
C GLN A 113 -8.62 -10.82 -15.20
N LEU A 114 -8.49 -11.97 -14.53
CA LEU A 114 -9.01 -13.24 -15.04
C LEU A 114 -10.55 -13.27 -14.92
N PRO A 115 -11.24 -14.04 -15.80
CA PRO A 115 -12.67 -14.29 -15.65
C PRO A 115 -12.97 -14.84 -14.26
N ARG A 116 -13.90 -14.20 -13.55
CA ARG A 116 -14.21 -14.57 -12.16
C ARG A 116 -14.78 -15.98 -12.10
N MET A 117 -14.17 -16.82 -11.28
CA MET A 117 -14.76 -18.11 -10.91
C MET A 117 -15.84 -17.86 -9.86
N THR A 118 -17.06 -18.33 -10.12
CA THR A 118 -18.23 -18.11 -9.24
C THR A 118 -18.14 -18.82 -7.89
N SER A 119 -17.11 -19.65 -7.67
CA SER A 119 -16.93 -20.45 -6.46
C SER A 119 -16.14 -19.76 -5.34
N VAL A 120 -15.34 -18.73 -5.64
CA VAL A 120 -14.52 -18.01 -4.66
C VAL A 120 -15.02 -16.58 -4.52
N LEU A 121 -15.18 -16.11 -3.28
CA LEU A 121 -15.57 -14.71 -3.05
C LEU A 121 -14.40 -13.78 -3.39
N ASP A 122 -14.66 -12.67 -4.08
CA ASP A 122 -13.62 -11.67 -4.37
C ASP A 122 -13.02 -11.11 -3.07
N VAL A 123 -13.86 -10.97 -2.04
CA VAL A 123 -13.45 -10.48 -0.72
C VAL A 123 -12.59 -11.47 0.06
N GLU A 124 -12.65 -12.76 -0.26
CA GLU A 124 -11.82 -13.79 0.36
C GLU A 124 -10.37 -13.61 -0.08
N GLN A 125 -10.15 -13.52 -1.40
CA GLN A 125 -8.80 -13.26 -1.94
C GLN A 125 -8.26 -11.90 -1.47
N ARG A 126 -9.12 -10.89 -1.34
CA ARG A 126 -8.75 -9.60 -0.76
C ARG A 126 -8.34 -9.71 0.72
N SER A 127 -9.00 -10.59 1.47
CA SER A 127 -8.64 -10.86 2.87
C SER A 127 -7.31 -11.59 3.00
N HIS A 128 -7.00 -12.50 2.07
CA HIS A 128 -5.68 -13.14 2.00
C HIS A 128 -4.59 -12.13 1.67
N GLU A 129 -4.82 -11.23 0.70
CA GLU A 129 -3.87 -10.16 0.39
C GLU A 129 -3.62 -9.27 1.61
N MET A 130 -4.68 -8.82 2.28
CA MET A 130 -4.55 -8.04 3.49
C MET A 130 -3.70 -8.75 4.54
N LEU A 131 -4.00 -10.02 4.82
CA LEU A 131 -3.29 -10.80 5.81
C LEU A 131 -1.80 -10.99 5.45
N VAL A 132 -1.47 -11.28 4.20
CA VAL A 132 -0.08 -11.37 3.72
C VAL A 132 0.68 -10.07 3.98
N MET A 133 0.09 -8.91 3.64
CA MET A 133 0.74 -7.61 3.87
C MET A 133 0.95 -7.32 5.35
N TRP A 134 -0.05 -7.63 6.19
CA TRP A 134 0.01 -7.38 7.62
C TRP A 134 1.01 -8.30 8.33
N THR A 135 1.07 -9.57 7.95
CA THR A 135 2.09 -10.51 8.46
C THR A 135 3.49 -10.06 8.04
N ALA A 136 3.69 -9.66 6.78
CA ALA A 136 4.98 -9.15 6.29
C ALA A 136 5.43 -7.93 7.10
N PHE A 137 4.53 -6.97 7.33
CA PHE A 137 4.82 -5.81 8.19
C PHE A 137 5.20 -6.21 9.61
N CYS A 138 4.43 -7.10 10.26
CA CYS A 138 4.71 -7.51 11.65
C CYS A 138 6.07 -8.20 11.79
N LEU A 139 6.43 -9.06 10.83
CA LEU A 139 7.73 -9.73 10.77
C LEU A 139 8.88 -8.72 10.60
N VAL A 140 8.75 -7.76 9.67
CA VAL A 140 9.74 -6.68 9.49
C VAL A 140 9.85 -5.79 10.72
N HIS A 141 8.71 -5.41 11.32
CA HIS A 141 8.68 -4.61 12.54
C HIS A 141 9.41 -5.31 13.70
N GLN A 142 9.18 -6.60 13.91
CA GLN A 142 9.87 -7.39 14.93
C GLN A 142 11.39 -7.33 14.76
N ARG A 143 11.89 -7.42 13.53
CA ARG A 143 13.31 -7.31 13.23
C ARG A 143 13.84 -5.88 13.41
N CYS A 144 13.13 -4.88 12.91
CA CYS A 144 13.52 -3.48 13.03
C CYS A 144 13.55 -2.98 14.49
N VAL A 145 12.68 -3.49 15.35
CA VAL A 145 12.74 -3.22 16.80
C VAL A 145 14.02 -3.77 17.44
N GLY A 146 14.47 -4.94 16.99
CA GLY A 146 15.74 -5.53 17.46
C GLY A 146 16.97 -4.77 16.98
N GLU A 147 16.94 -4.25 15.74
CA GLU A 147 18.05 -3.49 15.16
C GLU A 147 18.07 -2.02 15.61
N PHE A 148 16.90 -1.38 15.70
CA PHE A 148 16.73 0.02 16.07
C PHE A 148 15.88 0.12 17.33
N THR A 149 16.53 0.07 18.50
CA THR A 149 15.89 0.07 19.82
C THR A 149 14.92 1.24 20.05
N LEU A 150 15.15 2.39 19.40
CA LEU A 150 14.25 3.54 19.44
C LEU A 150 12.84 3.21 18.94
N CYS A 151 12.68 2.27 18.00
CA CYS A 151 11.38 1.86 17.47
C CYS A 151 10.47 1.30 18.56
N ALA A 152 11.04 0.61 19.57
CA ALA A 152 10.29 0.05 20.68
C ALA A 152 9.55 1.11 21.52
N GLN A 153 9.94 2.38 21.42
CA GLN A 153 9.31 3.48 22.15
C GLN A 153 8.04 4.01 21.46
N TYR A 154 7.80 3.64 20.20
CA TYR A 154 6.70 4.13 19.40
C TYR A 154 5.69 3.03 19.05
N ASN A 155 4.45 3.46 18.85
CA ASN A 155 3.37 2.56 18.55
C ASN A 155 3.32 2.18 17.07
N ILE A 156 2.61 1.10 16.75
CA ILE A 156 2.28 0.67 15.40
C ILE A 156 1.06 1.46 14.89
N ALA A 157 1.12 1.99 13.67
CA ALA A 157 0.01 2.75 13.09
C ALA A 157 -1.21 1.91 12.69
N LEU A 158 -1.01 0.63 12.36
CA LEU A 158 -2.09 -0.31 12.08
C LEU A 158 -2.91 -0.59 13.34
N ASN A 159 -4.23 -0.68 13.18
CA ASN A 159 -5.14 -1.01 14.27
C ASN A 159 -5.66 -2.45 14.13
N TRP A 160 -5.31 -3.30 15.10
CA TRP A 160 -5.70 -4.71 15.14
C TRP A 160 -7.23 -4.94 15.09
N LYS A 161 -8.04 -3.97 15.54
CA LYS A 161 -9.52 -4.08 15.51
C LYS A 161 -10.07 -4.03 14.08
N ASP A 162 -9.33 -3.46 13.13
CA ASP A 162 -9.78 -3.34 11.75
C ASP A 162 -9.74 -4.66 10.98
N LEU A 163 -8.94 -5.64 11.45
CA LEU A 163 -8.91 -7.01 10.91
C LEU A 163 -10.27 -7.73 10.98
N ARG A 164 -11.25 -7.17 11.72
CA ARG A 164 -12.62 -7.70 11.84
C ARG A 164 -13.36 -7.84 10.51
N VAL A 165 -12.94 -7.07 9.50
CA VAL A 165 -13.57 -7.07 8.17
C VAL A 165 -13.19 -8.29 7.34
N ALA A 166 -12.12 -8.99 7.69
CA ALA A 166 -11.62 -10.14 6.93
C ALA A 166 -12.67 -11.24 6.76
N VAL A 167 -12.63 -11.90 5.60
CA VAL A 167 -13.47 -13.03 5.21
C VAL A 167 -12.54 -14.19 4.88
N LEU A 168 -12.46 -15.18 5.77
CA LEU A 168 -11.48 -16.28 5.71
C LEU A 168 -12.18 -17.63 5.88
N ASN A 169 -11.97 -18.54 4.93
CA ASN A 169 -12.50 -19.90 4.96
C ASN A 169 -11.49 -20.95 5.51
N ASN A 170 -10.23 -20.56 5.70
CA ASN A 170 -9.16 -21.48 6.11
C ASN A 170 -8.70 -21.20 7.55
N ARG A 171 -8.59 -22.27 8.35
CA ARG A 171 -8.06 -22.26 9.72
C ARG A 171 -6.64 -21.71 9.81
N ALA A 172 -5.76 -21.99 8.85
CA ALA A 172 -4.40 -21.45 8.84
C ALA A 172 -4.42 -19.92 8.74
N ALA A 173 -5.24 -19.37 7.84
CA ALA A 173 -5.41 -17.93 7.70
C ALA A 173 -6.06 -17.30 8.94
N ILE A 174 -7.08 -17.94 9.52
CA ILE A 174 -7.72 -17.48 10.76
C ILE A 174 -6.72 -17.47 11.93
N SER A 175 -5.88 -18.51 12.03
CA SER A 175 -4.82 -18.58 13.03
C SER A 175 -3.83 -17.45 12.83
N ALA A 176 -3.36 -17.25 11.59
CA ALA A 176 -2.38 -16.22 11.28
C ALA A 176 -2.92 -14.81 11.61
N LEU A 177 -4.16 -14.54 11.21
CA LEU A 177 -4.83 -13.28 11.53
C LEU A 177 -4.92 -13.03 13.04
N ARG A 178 -5.13 -14.06 13.87
CA ARG A 178 -5.13 -13.93 15.33
C ARG A 178 -3.75 -13.60 15.89
N CYS A 179 -2.67 -14.14 15.35
CA CYS A 179 -1.33 -13.78 15.84
C CYS A 179 -0.96 -12.35 15.43
N VAL A 180 -1.27 -11.95 14.19
CA VAL A 180 -1.12 -10.55 13.74
C VAL A 180 -1.89 -9.62 14.67
N ALA A 181 -3.17 -9.91 14.93
CA ALA A 181 -4.01 -9.11 15.83
C ALA A 181 -3.41 -9.03 17.23
N ARG A 182 -2.94 -10.16 17.77
CA ARG A 182 -2.26 -10.22 19.08
C ARG A 182 -0.98 -9.40 19.11
N TYR A 183 -0.14 -9.51 18.08
CA TYR A 183 1.13 -8.81 17.97
C TYR A 183 0.91 -7.29 17.95
N ILE A 184 0.04 -6.81 17.07
CA ILE A 184 -0.27 -5.38 16.94
C ILE A 184 -0.93 -4.87 18.22
N ARG A 185 -1.91 -5.61 18.78
CA ARG A 185 -2.58 -5.22 20.04
C ARG A 185 -1.57 -5.04 21.16
N ARG A 186 -0.61 -5.95 21.32
CA ARG A 186 0.42 -5.85 22.35
C ARG A 186 1.11 -4.50 22.27
N TRP A 187 1.65 -4.13 21.12
CA TRP A 187 2.30 -2.84 20.91
C TRP A 187 1.35 -1.65 21.09
N ASN A 188 0.12 -1.75 20.58
CA ASN A 188 -0.90 -0.70 20.70
C ASN A 188 -1.30 -0.40 22.14
N VAL A 189 -1.24 -1.39 23.04
CA VAL A 189 -1.62 -1.24 24.45
C VAL A 189 -0.42 -0.93 25.34
N THR A 190 0.76 -1.50 25.06
CA THR A 190 1.93 -1.36 25.95
C THR A 190 2.74 -0.09 25.72
N THR A 191 2.70 0.48 24.50
CA THR A 191 3.60 1.57 24.13
C THR A 191 2.98 2.94 24.39
N MET A 192 3.76 3.86 24.97
CA MET A 192 3.27 5.17 25.44
C MET A 192 3.20 6.26 24.35
N ARG A 193 3.98 6.15 23.27
CA ARG A 193 4.04 7.21 22.25
C ARG A 193 3.07 6.98 21.09
N PRO A 194 2.71 8.04 20.35
CA PRO A 194 1.91 7.92 19.13
C PRO A 194 2.62 7.07 18.03
N PRO A 195 1.86 6.63 17.01
CA PRO A 195 2.36 5.65 16.05
C PRO A 195 3.32 6.21 15.00
N LEU A 196 4.29 5.41 14.56
CA LEU A 196 5.18 5.74 13.43
C LEU A 196 4.49 5.51 12.08
N PHE A 197 4.88 6.30 11.09
CA PHE A 197 4.45 6.20 9.68
C PHE A 197 2.95 6.40 9.43
N HIS A 198 2.22 6.96 10.39
CA HIS A 198 0.83 7.34 10.18
C HIS A 198 0.76 8.63 9.33
N LEU A 199 0.35 8.55 8.07
CA LEU A 199 0.41 9.71 7.16
C LEU A 199 -0.56 10.84 7.51
N SER A 200 -1.68 10.56 8.16
CA SER A 200 -2.59 11.62 8.64
C SER A 200 -2.07 12.34 9.91
N ASN A 201 -1.15 11.73 10.66
CA ASN A 201 -0.49 12.34 11.82
C ASN A 201 1.01 12.03 11.78
N GLN A 202 1.76 12.90 11.13
CA GLN A 202 3.17 12.63 10.80
C GLN A 202 4.14 13.10 11.88
N ALA A 203 3.69 13.90 12.84
CA ALA A 203 4.50 14.45 13.93
C ALA A 203 5.34 13.38 14.67
N PRO A 204 4.85 12.17 14.95
CA PRO A 204 5.64 11.13 15.62
C PRO A 204 6.79 10.61 14.76
N THR A 205 6.61 10.51 13.43
CA THR A 205 7.67 10.11 12.49
C THR A 205 8.76 11.18 12.42
N PHE A 206 8.38 12.45 12.46
CA PHE A 206 9.34 13.57 12.53
C PHE A 206 10.08 13.62 13.88
N ASP A 207 9.40 13.42 15.02
CA ASP A 207 10.06 13.30 16.34
C ASP A 207 11.02 12.10 16.39
N PHE A 208 10.63 10.98 15.79
CA PHE A 208 11.51 9.82 15.63
C PHE A 208 12.75 10.19 14.83
N GLY A 209 12.59 10.81 13.66
CA GLY A 209 13.71 11.24 12.82
C GLY A 209 14.65 12.21 13.54
N ARG A 210 14.12 13.14 14.32
CA ARG A 210 14.90 14.04 15.18
C ARG A 210 15.74 13.27 16.18
N ARG A 211 15.12 12.40 16.97
CA ARG A 211 15.81 11.65 18.04
C ARG A 211 16.83 10.67 17.48
N PHE A 212 16.46 9.95 16.42
CA PHE A 212 17.35 9.03 15.74
C PHE A 212 18.58 9.76 15.18
N GLY A 213 18.35 10.83 14.42
CA GLY A 213 19.44 11.60 13.80
C GLY A 213 20.36 12.28 14.83
N LEU A 214 19.81 12.78 15.95
CA LEU A 214 20.60 13.36 17.04
C LEU A 214 21.47 12.32 17.77
N SER A 215 21.05 11.04 17.77
CA SER A 215 21.85 9.93 18.31
C SER A 215 22.84 9.34 17.31
N SER A 216 22.73 9.70 16.02
CA SER A 216 23.51 9.10 14.94
C SER A 216 24.75 9.93 14.61
N THR A 217 25.93 9.37 14.86
CA THR A 217 27.22 10.03 14.54
C THR A 217 27.35 10.35 13.05
N SER A 218 26.83 9.50 12.16
CA SER A 218 26.92 9.73 10.71
C SER A 218 26.08 10.94 10.27
N MET A 219 24.84 11.06 10.74
CA MET A 219 23.97 12.19 10.41
C MET A 219 24.47 13.49 11.04
N LEU A 220 24.98 13.45 12.27
CA LEU A 220 25.63 14.60 12.90
C LEU A 220 26.89 15.06 12.14
N THR A 221 27.68 14.12 11.61
CA THR A 221 28.86 14.46 10.80
C THR A 221 28.47 15.16 9.50
N VAL A 222 27.41 14.70 8.83
CA VAL A 222 26.86 15.36 7.64
C VAL A 222 26.38 16.78 7.98
N TYR A 223 25.62 16.94 9.07
CA TYR A 223 25.15 18.25 9.52
C TYR A 223 26.31 19.21 9.81
N ASN A 224 27.30 18.79 10.60
CA ASN A 224 28.43 19.63 10.97
C ASN A 224 29.22 20.10 9.73
N ARG A 225 29.49 19.20 8.78
CA ARG A 225 30.16 19.56 7.52
C ARG A 225 29.35 20.53 6.67
N GLU A 226 28.02 20.41 6.65
CA GLU A 226 27.15 21.33 5.93
C GLU A 226 27.16 22.72 6.58
N VAL A 227 27.14 22.79 7.91
CA VAL A 227 27.28 24.04 8.67
C VAL A 227 28.63 24.70 8.39
N GLU A 228 29.74 23.96 8.49
CA GLU A 228 31.10 24.48 8.22
C GLU A 228 31.23 25.01 6.77
N THR A 229 30.67 24.27 5.81
CA THR A 229 30.67 24.66 4.39
C THR A 229 29.84 25.93 4.17
N TRP A 230 28.69 26.03 4.82
CA TRP A 230 27.81 27.19 4.75
C TRP A 230 28.45 28.43 5.39
N GLU A 231 29.02 28.30 6.59
CA GLU A 231 29.69 29.40 7.28
C GLU A 231 30.89 29.91 6.49
N SER A 232 31.69 29.00 5.92
CA SER A 232 32.79 29.36 5.02
C SER A 232 32.31 30.10 3.77
N TYR A 233 31.14 29.74 3.25
CA TYR A 233 30.54 30.42 2.11
C TYR A 233 30.03 31.82 2.47
N GLU A 234 29.39 31.98 3.63
CA GLU A 234 28.95 33.30 4.14
C GLU A 234 30.14 34.25 4.31
N VAL A 235 31.23 33.79 4.93
CA VAL A 235 32.45 34.59 5.11
C VAL A 235 33.01 35.03 3.75
N LYS A 236 33.09 34.13 2.77
CA LYS A 236 33.55 34.45 1.41
C LYS A 236 32.66 35.47 0.69
N GLN A 237 31.35 35.49 0.94
CA GLN A 237 30.48 36.52 0.39
C GLN A 237 30.65 37.85 1.11
N TRP A 238 30.87 37.81 2.43
CA TRP A 238 31.16 39.02 3.21
C TRP A 238 32.48 39.70 2.78
N GLU A 239 33.54 38.93 2.53
CA GLU A 239 34.81 39.44 1.99
C GLU A 239 34.60 40.21 0.67
N LYS A 240 33.68 39.74 -0.20
CA LYS A 240 33.32 40.47 -1.43
C LYS A 240 32.58 41.77 -1.15
N ILE A 241 31.74 41.81 -0.12
CA ILE A 241 31.02 43.02 0.31
C ILE A 241 32.01 44.03 0.88
N GLU A 242 32.97 43.61 1.71
CA GLU A 242 34.03 44.48 2.23
C GLU A 242 34.90 45.06 1.12
N LYS A 243 35.23 44.25 0.10
CA LYS A 243 35.91 44.74 -1.10
C LYS A 243 35.06 45.80 -1.82
N LYS A 244 33.77 45.54 -2.04
CA LYS A 244 32.85 46.52 -2.64
C LYS A 244 32.78 47.82 -1.84
N LYS A 245 32.72 47.77 -0.50
CA LYS A 245 32.78 48.98 0.35
C LYS A 245 34.07 49.77 0.16
N SER A 246 35.19 49.06 0.07
CA SER A 246 36.49 49.69 -0.18
C SER A 246 36.52 50.39 -1.54
N ASP A 247 35.95 49.74 -2.57
CA ASP A 247 35.78 50.31 -3.91
C ASP A 247 34.83 51.52 -3.91
N VAL A 248 33.72 51.48 -3.16
CA VAL A 248 32.79 52.60 -2.97
C VAL A 248 33.49 53.82 -2.37
N ILE A 249 34.28 53.62 -1.30
CA ILE A 249 35.06 54.71 -0.68
C ILE A 249 36.06 55.29 -1.68
N LYS A 250 36.75 54.44 -2.44
CA LYS A 250 37.70 54.86 -3.48
C LYS A 250 37.01 55.68 -4.56
N TYR A 251 35.91 55.19 -5.13
CA TYR A 251 35.18 55.88 -6.18
C TYR A 251 34.58 57.20 -5.70
N ARG A 252 34.03 57.26 -4.46
CA ARG A 252 33.55 58.51 -3.86
C ARG A 252 34.65 59.57 -3.78
N ARG A 253 35.86 59.17 -3.37
CA ARG A 253 37.03 60.07 -3.31
C ARG A 253 37.45 60.52 -4.71
N GLU A 254 37.57 59.59 -5.66
CA GLU A 254 37.95 59.89 -7.04
C GLU A 254 36.94 60.83 -7.72
N ILE A 255 35.64 60.67 -7.47
CA ILE A 255 34.60 61.59 -7.95
C ILE A 255 34.76 62.98 -7.31
N ALA A 256 35.06 63.07 -6.01
CA ALA A 256 35.30 64.35 -5.35
C ALA A 256 36.51 65.08 -5.94
N ASP A 257 37.64 64.38 -6.12
CA ASP A 257 38.87 64.93 -6.72
C ASP A 257 38.64 65.36 -8.18
N LEU A 258 37.93 64.55 -8.97
CA LEU A 258 37.57 64.88 -10.35
C LEU A 258 36.64 66.09 -10.43
N ASN A 259 35.69 66.25 -9.50
CA ASN A 259 34.80 67.41 -9.43
C ASN A 259 35.56 68.69 -9.04
N GLU A 260 36.51 68.60 -8.12
CA GLU A 260 37.38 69.73 -7.77
C GLU A 260 38.23 70.16 -8.98
N ASN A 261 38.84 69.20 -9.68
CA ASN A 261 39.59 69.47 -10.90
C ASN A 261 38.70 70.04 -12.01
N LEU A 262 37.48 69.53 -12.16
CA LEU A 262 36.48 70.08 -13.09
C LEU A 262 36.19 71.55 -12.77
N ALA A 263 35.98 71.90 -11.50
CA ALA A 263 35.73 73.28 -11.06
C ALA A 263 36.92 74.20 -11.36
N LEU A 264 38.16 73.75 -11.10
CA LEU A 264 39.38 74.51 -11.43
C LEU A 264 39.54 74.76 -12.94
N LYS A 265 39.25 73.74 -13.77
CA LYS A 265 39.33 73.85 -15.24
C LYS A 265 38.21 74.71 -15.81
N GLN A 266 37.01 74.63 -15.25
CA GLN A 266 35.89 75.54 -15.58
C GLN A 266 36.22 76.98 -15.21
N ALA A 267 36.78 77.22 -14.02
CA ALA A 267 37.24 78.56 -13.59
C ALA A 267 38.31 79.12 -14.53
N SER A 268 39.29 78.30 -14.92
CA SER A 268 40.33 78.66 -15.89
C SER A 268 39.75 78.98 -17.28
N LEU A 269 38.74 78.21 -17.71
CA LEU A 269 38.03 78.45 -18.97
C LEU A 269 37.24 79.76 -18.92
N THR A 270 36.57 80.09 -17.81
CA THR A 270 35.89 81.38 -17.64
C THR A 270 36.86 82.55 -17.64
N THR A 271 38.00 82.45 -16.96
CA THR A 271 39.03 83.50 -16.99
C THR A 271 39.58 83.71 -18.40
N GLU A 272 39.85 82.64 -19.14
CA GLU A 272 40.31 82.72 -20.53
C GLU A 272 39.23 83.28 -21.47
N ARG A 273 37.95 82.93 -21.26
CA ARG A 273 36.83 83.55 -21.99
C ARG A 273 36.74 85.04 -21.72
N SER A 274 36.82 85.46 -20.46
CA SER A 274 36.83 86.88 -20.09
C SER A 274 38.01 87.62 -20.70
N ARG A 275 39.22 87.05 -20.67
CA ARG A 275 40.41 87.61 -21.33
C ARG A 275 40.21 87.80 -22.84
N LEU A 276 39.66 86.80 -23.52
CA LEU A 276 39.39 86.87 -24.95
C LEU A 276 38.27 87.88 -25.27
N GLN A 277 37.29 88.03 -24.39
CA GLN A 277 36.21 88.99 -24.55
C GLN A 277 36.72 90.43 -24.42
N THR A 278 37.57 90.72 -23.44
CA THR A 278 38.21 92.05 -23.26
C THR A 278 39.27 92.36 -24.32
N SER A 279 39.94 91.35 -24.89
CA SER A 279 41.02 91.54 -25.89
C SER A 279 40.51 91.84 -27.31
N TYR A 280 39.22 91.62 -27.59
CA TYR A 280 38.65 91.71 -28.94
C TYR A 280 37.38 92.57 -28.96
N ASP A 281 37.34 93.63 -28.14
CA ASP A 281 36.20 94.54 -27.90
C ASP A 281 35.73 95.39 -29.12
N SER A 282 35.94 94.93 -30.35
CA SER A 282 35.35 95.57 -31.52
C SER A 282 35.01 94.57 -32.62
N ASP A 283 33.70 94.35 -32.74
CA ASP A 283 32.95 94.04 -33.96
C ASP A 283 32.69 92.56 -34.32
N GLY A 284 31.40 92.25 -34.44
CA GLY A 284 30.80 91.23 -35.30
C GLY A 284 31.24 89.76 -35.18
N ASP A 285 30.49 88.98 -34.40
CA ASP A 285 30.12 87.57 -34.66
C ASP A 285 31.25 86.58 -35.04
N ARG A 286 32.40 86.64 -34.37
CA ARG A 286 33.44 85.60 -34.47
C ARG A 286 33.45 84.71 -33.24
N ARG A 287 33.24 83.41 -33.44
CA ARG A 287 33.50 82.36 -32.43
C ARG A 287 34.98 82.39 -32.03
N TYR A 288 35.32 83.13 -30.99
CA TYR A 288 36.68 83.17 -30.44
C TYR A 288 37.02 81.80 -29.87
N THR A 289 37.86 81.03 -30.58
CA THR A 289 38.42 79.77 -30.06
C THR A 289 39.94 79.91 -29.97
N SER A 290 40.47 80.09 -28.75
CA SER A 290 41.92 79.99 -28.53
C SER A 290 42.35 78.52 -28.45
N ARG A 291 43.63 78.24 -28.75
CA ARG A 291 44.21 76.89 -28.56
C ARG A 291 44.05 76.43 -27.11
N LEU A 292 44.18 77.35 -26.16
CA LEU A 292 43.98 77.08 -24.74
C LEU A 292 42.51 76.75 -24.42
N MET A 293 41.55 77.46 -25.02
CA MET A 293 40.12 77.20 -24.85
C MET A 293 39.70 75.83 -25.42
N ARG A 294 40.21 75.43 -26.60
CA ARG A 294 39.96 74.08 -27.14
C ARG A 294 40.56 72.99 -26.25
N ARG A 295 41.77 73.22 -25.74
CA ARG A 295 42.44 72.30 -24.81
C ARG A 295 41.64 72.17 -23.51
N LEU A 296 41.23 73.27 -22.90
CA LEU A 296 40.42 73.28 -21.68
C LEU A 296 39.06 72.61 -21.89
N ASN A 297 38.38 72.86 -23.02
CA ASN A 297 37.13 72.16 -23.37
C ASN A 297 37.37 70.64 -23.52
N SER A 298 38.44 70.22 -24.22
CA SER A 298 38.75 68.78 -24.35
C SER A 298 39.12 68.12 -23.01
N GLU A 299 39.81 68.84 -22.11
CA GLU A 299 40.13 68.38 -20.76
C GLU A 299 38.86 68.28 -19.90
N ILE A 300 37.94 69.25 -20.00
CA ILE A 300 36.62 69.22 -19.35
C ILE A 300 35.78 68.05 -19.85
N ASP A 301 35.68 67.86 -21.17
CA ASP A 301 34.93 66.74 -21.76
C ASP A 301 35.50 65.39 -21.30
N TYR A 302 36.82 65.27 -21.25
CA TYR A 302 37.50 64.08 -20.72
C TYR A 302 37.18 63.84 -19.24
N ILE A 303 37.28 64.87 -18.39
CA ILE A 303 36.94 64.79 -16.96
C ILE A 303 35.46 64.41 -16.79
N CYS A 304 34.53 65.04 -17.52
CA CYS A 304 33.10 64.72 -17.47
C CYS A 304 32.82 63.27 -17.90
N SER A 305 33.49 62.76 -18.94
CA SER A 305 33.35 61.37 -19.36
C SER A 305 33.89 60.39 -18.30
N THR A 306 34.98 60.76 -17.63
CA THR A 306 35.59 59.98 -16.55
C THR A 306 34.68 59.96 -15.32
N ILE A 307 34.11 61.11 -14.92
CA ILE A 307 33.11 61.18 -13.84
C ILE A 307 31.90 60.30 -14.15
N LYS A 308 31.37 60.34 -15.38
CA LYS A 308 30.26 59.45 -15.78
C LYS A 308 30.63 57.97 -15.61
N LYS A 309 31.83 57.58 -16.05
CA LYS A 309 32.33 56.20 -15.91
C LYS A 309 32.52 55.80 -14.44
N THR A 310 33.11 56.67 -13.62
CA THR A 310 33.35 56.42 -12.20
C THR A 310 32.03 56.40 -11.41
N ASN A 311 31.05 57.22 -11.77
CA ASN A 311 29.68 57.16 -11.23
C ASN A 311 29.00 55.82 -11.56
N ALA A 312 29.10 55.34 -12.80
CA ALA A 312 28.55 54.03 -13.17
C ALA A 312 29.22 52.88 -12.38
N ASN A 313 30.54 52.96 -12.16
CA ASN A 313 31.27 52.00 -11.32
C ASN A 313 30.86 52.11 -9.84
N LEU A 314 30.61 53.32 -9.34
CA LEU A 314 30.10 53.56 -7.99
C LEU A 314 28.71 52.95 -7.81
N GLU A 315 27.78 53.17 -8.74
CA GLU A 315 26.44 52.56 -8.71
C GLU A 315 26.52 51.02 -8.70
N ALA A 316 27.36 50.43 -9.56
CA ALA A 316 27.57 48.99 -9.58
C ALA A 316 28.19 48.44 -8.29
N ALA A 317 29.11 49.18 -7.66
CA ALA A 317 29.73 48.81 -6.39
C ALA A 317 28.77 48.95 -5.20
N LEU A 318 27.87 49.95 -5.24
CA LEU A 318 26.86 50.19 -4.20
C LEU A 318 25.77 49.13 -4.19
N LEU A 319 25.47 48.47 -5.31
CA LEU A 319 24.46 47.41 -5.37
C LEU A 319 24.82 46.23 -4.46
N ALA A 320 23.93 45.93 -3.51
CA ALA A 320 24.04 44.77 -2.64
C ALA A 320 24.04 43.46 -3.46
N PRO A 321 24.85 42.46 -3.09
CA PRO A 321 24.75 41.14 -3.71
C PRO A 321 23.36 40.51 -3.50
N PRO A 322 22.96 39.56 -4.36
CA PRO A 322 21.75 38.78 -4.14
C PRO A 322 21.76 38.12 -2.75
N TYR A 323 20.58 38.08 -2.12
CA TYR A 323 20.42 37.37 -0.85
C TYR A 323 20.73 35.87 -1.01
N LEU A 324 21.21 35.27 0.07
CA LEU A 324 21.55 33.86 0.12
C LEU A 324 20.34 33.04 0.60
N VAL A 325 20.19 31.83 0.08
CA VAL A 325 19.17 30.87 0.53
C VAL A 325 19.88 29.72 1.21
N ARG A 326 19.60 29.50 2.50
CA ARG A 326 20.21 28.41 3.27
C ARG A 326 19.65 27.06 2.80
N PRO A 327 20.50 26.04 2.57
CA PRO A 327 20.05 24.74 2.06
C PRO A 327 19.30 23.89 3.09
N LEU A 328 19.56 24.10 4.38
CA LEU A 328 18.90 23.42 5.50
C LEU A 328 18.34 24.42 6.52
N PRO A 329 17.35 24.03 7.33
CA PRO A 329 16.88 24.84 8.45
C PRO A 329 18.02 25.27 9.38
N PRO A 330 17.93 26.47 9.99
CA PRO A 330 18.98 26.99 10.87
C PRO A 330 19.04 26.27 12.22
N SER A 331 17.92 25.74 12.69
CA SER A 331 17.87 24.93 13.90
C SER A 331 18.49 23.56 13.65
N ARG A 332 19.42 23.15 14.52
CA ARG A 332 20.04 21.82 14.47
C ARG A 332 18.99 20.71 14.44
N ASP A 333 17.96 20.83 15.27
CA ASP A 333 16.93 19.81 15.41
C ASP A 333 16.08 19.66 14.14
N ASP A 334 15.80 20.77 13.47
CA ASP A 334 15.03 20.79 12.22
C ASP A 334 15.87 20.29 11.04
N ALA A 335 17.14 20.72 10.97
CA ALA A 335 18.06 20.26 9.96
C ALA A 335 18.29 18.74 10.03
N ILE A 336 18.46 18.21 11.25
CA ILE A 336 18.62 16.77 11.47
C ILE A 336 17.38 15.99 11.05
N GLN A 337 16.17 16.53 11.25
CA GLN A 337 14.95 15.91 10.73
C GLN A 337 14.94 15.86 9.20
N VAL A 338 15.30 16.96 8.52
CA VAL A 338 15.41 16.97 7.04
C VAL A 338 16.45 15.97 6.55
N ILE A 339 17.63 15.95 7.17
CA ILE A 339 18.70 15.00 6.85
C ILE A 339 18.20 13.56 7.03
N PHE A 340 17.54 13.25 8.15
CA PHE A 340 16.97 11.93 8.38
C PHE A 340 15.95 11.56 7.29
N MET A 341 15.02 12.44 6.93
CA MET A 341 14.00 12.13 5.91
C MET A 341 14.60 11.91 4.51
N LEU A 342 15.75 12.53 4.23
CA LEU A 342 16.47 12.33 2.97
C LEU A 342 17.40 11.09 3.01
N THR A 343 17.75 10.61 4.20
CA THR A 343 18.71 9.52 4.41
C THR A 343 18.18 8.42 5.32
N VAL A 344 16.86 8.16 5.26
CA VAL A 344 16.21 7.15 6.09
C VAL A 344 16.94 5.81 5.91
N PRO A 345 17.40 5.16 7.00
CA PRO A 345 18.04 3.85 6.90
C PRO A 345 17.15 2.84 6.15
N ARG A 346 17.74 2.03 5.27
CA ARG A 346 16.97 1.20 4.33
C ARG A 346 15.96 0.29 5.02
N HIS A 347 16.33 -0.35 6.12
CA HIS A 347 15.44 -1.22 6.87
C HIS A 347 14.24 -0.48 7.50
N LEU A 348 14.45 0.75 8.00
CA LEU A 348 13.37 1.61 8.51
C LEU A 348 12.45 2.08 7.37
N GLU A 349 13.03 2.36 6.21
CA GLU A 349 12.26 2.71 5.02
C GLU A 349 11.38 1.54 4.55
N ILE A 350 11.90 0.32 4.53
CA ILE A 350 11.13 -0.90 4.23
C ILE A 350 10.01 -1.07 5.26
N MET A 351 10.29 -0.91 6.56
CA MET A 351 9.28 -0.99 7.62
C MET A 351 8.14 0.02 7.40
N GLY A 352 8.47 1.29 7.12
CA GLY A 352 7.46 2.31 6.82
C GLY A 352 6.67 2.02 5.54
N SER A 353 7.36 1.57 4.48
CA SER A 353 6.74 1.16 3.22
C SER A 353 5.71 0.03 3.42
N LEU A 354 6.08 -1.00 4.18
CA LEU A 354 5.20 -2.13 4.47
C LEU A 354 4.06 -1.76 5.42
N CYS A 355 4.27 -0.82 6.34
CA CYS A 355 3.19 -0.28 7.17
C CYS A 355 2.10 0.35 6.31
N LEU A 356 2.48 1.21 5.36
CA LEU A 356 1.56 1.85 4.44
C LEU A 356 0.94 0.87 3.44
N THR A 357 1.70 -0.11 3.00
CA THR A 357 1.21 -1.18 2.12
C THR A 357 0.17 -2.06 2.82
N ALA A 358 0.39 -2.39 4.10
CA ALA A 358 -0.57 -3.11 4.93
C ALA A 358 -1.85 -2.30 5.17
N GLN A 359 -1.73 -0.99 5.44
CA GLN A 359 -2.94 -0.14 5.52
C GLN A 359 -3.63 -0.03 4.15
N ARG A 360 -2.87 0.06 3.05
CA ARG A 360 -3.41 0.17 1.69
C ARG A 360 -4.19 -1.07 1.26
N SER A 361 -3.82 -2.26 1.75
CA SER A 361 -4.54 -3.51 1.45
C SER A 361 -5.87 -3.62 2.18
N LEU A 362 -6.04 -2.93 3.32
CA LEU A 362 -7.29 -2.81 4.06
C LEU A 362 -8.31 -1.89 3.35
N VAL A 363 -7.86 -0.74 2.83
CA VAL A 363 -8.77 0.27 2.25
C VAL A 363 -9.17 -0.04 0.80
N PRO A 364 -10.29 0.49 0.26
CA PRO A 364 -10.81 0.13 -1.07
C PRO A 364 -9.74 0.09 -2.17
N ALA A 365 -9.78 -0.93 -3.04
CA ALA A 365 -8.79 -1.07 -4.11
C ALA A 365 -8.78 0.16 -5.05
N THR A 366 -9.96 0.70 -5.36
CA THR A 366 -10.09 2.00 -6.05
C THR A 366 -9.84 3.13 -5.06
N VAL A 367 -8.92 4.03 -5.42
CA VAL A 367 -8.59 5.19 -4.61
C VAL A 367 -9.82 6.08 -4.43
N THR A 368 -10.17 6.40 -3.19
CA THR A 368 -11.29 7.29 -2.86
C THR A 368 -10.82 8.75 -2.78
N SER A 369 -11.76 9.71 -2.82
CA SER A 369 -11.45 11.14 -2.67
C SER A 369 -10.81 11.47 -1.31
N GLU A 370 -11.21 10.77 -0.26
CA GLU A 370 -10.66 10.90 1.09
C GLU A 370 -9.15 10.62 1.10
N MET A 371 -8.73 9.55 0.41
CA MET A 371 -7.33 9.13 0.33
C MET A 371 -6.44 10.06 -0.51
N THR A 372 -7.01 10.82 -1.44
CA THR A 372 -6.26 11.78 -2.28
C THR A 372 -6.21 13.18 -1.69
N THR A 373 -6.94 13.44 -0.60
CA THR A 373 -6.97 14.74 0.06
C THR A 373 -5.70 14.92 0.90
N LEU A 374 -4.57 15.13 0.21
CA LEU A 374 -3.27 15.33 0.84
C LEU A 374 -3.13 16.78 1.34
N PRO A 375 -2.34 17.01 2.40
CA PRO A 375 -1.99 18.36 2.84
C PRO A 375 -1.39 19.19 1.69
N LYS A 376 -1.64 20.50 1.68
CA LYS A 376 -1.03 21.40 0.68
C LYS A 376 0.50 21.31 0.82
N GLN A 377 1.18 21.03 -0.29
CA GLN A 377 2.63 20.87 -0.36
C GLN A 377 3.21 21.83 -1.39
N ASN A 378 4.49 22.17 -1.24
CA ASN A 378 5.24 22.86 -2.30
C ASN A 378 5.50 21.90 -3.48
N SER A 379 5.62 22.44 -4.69
CA SER A 379 6.06 21.68 -5.86
C SER A 379 7.50 21.20 -5.73
N THR A 380 8.34 21.95 -5.02
CA THR A 380 9.75 21.63 -4.80
C THR A 380 9.91 20.77 -3.55
N THR A 381 10.46 19.56 -3.70
CA THR A 381 10.74 18.66 -2.57
C THR A 381 11.98 19.11 -1.77
N TRP A 382 12.16 18.61 -0.55
CA TRP A 382 13.38 18.89 0.23
C TRP A 382 14.65 18.42 -0.49
N GLN A 383 14.58 17.32 -1.24
CA GLN A 383 15.70 16.85 -2.06
C GLN A 383 16.07 17.85 -3.15
N GLN A 384 15.07 18.33 -3.92
CA GLN A 384 15.29 19.31 -4.99
C GLN A 384 15.80 20.63 -4.41
N PHE A 385 15.15 21.12 -3.34
CA PHE A 385 15.55 22.34 -2.65
C PHE A 385 17.00 22.27 -2.16
N TYR A 386 17.39 21.18 -1.51
CA TYR A 386 18.77 20.99 -1.04
C TYR A 386 19.76 20.96 -2.21
N TYR A 387 19.48 20.20 -3.27
CA TYR A 387 20.39 20.09 -4.42
C TYR A 387 20.55 21.38 -5.23
N GLU A 388 19.53 22.23 -5.27
CA GLU A 388 19.61 23.54 -5.92
C GLU A 388 20.40 24.58 -5.10
N ARG A 389 20.39 24.46 -3.75
CA ARG A 389 20.91 25.51 -2.86
C ARG A 389 22.22 25.16 -2.15
N ALA A 390 22.52 23.88 -2.00
CA ALA A 390 23.76 23.43 -1.37
C ALA A 390 24.98 23.77 -2.24
N GLN A 391 26.01 24.37 -1.62
CA GLN A 391 27.24 24.76 -2.32
C GLN A 391 28.07 23.55 -2.71
N LYS A 392 28.04 22.51 -1.88
CA LYS A 392 28.66 21.21 -2.13
C LYS A 392 27.71 20.14 -1.66
N ARG A 393 27.60 19.06 -2.42
CA ARG A 393 26.70 17.95 -2.08
C ARG A 393 27.35 17.08 -1.00
N MET A 394 27.05 17.38 0.27
CA MET A 394 27.55 16.62 1.42
C MET A 394 26.73 15.36 1.73
N MET A 395 25.55 15.24 1.13
CA MET A 395 24.57 14.20 1.41
C MET A 395 24.14 13.53 0.11
N THR A 396 24.19 12.20 0.11
CA THR A 396 23.57 11.36 -0.92
C THR A 396 22.18 10.99 -0.42
N VAL A 397 21.14 11.37 -1.15
CA VAL A 397 19.77 10.99 -0.80
C VAL A 397 19.63 9.49 -1.03
N THR A 398 19.24 8.76 0.00
CA THR A 398 19.06 7.30 -0.05
C THR A 398 17.60 6.89 0.08
N SER A 399 16.73 7.79 0.57
CA SER A 399 15.30 7.48 0.63
C SER A 399 14.69 7.53 -0.79
N VAL A 400 14.00 6.45 -1.14
CA VAL A 400 13.30 6.25 -2.43
C VAL A 400 11.81 6.05 -2.26
N VAL A 401 11.34 5.69 -1.06
CA VAL A 401 9.93 5.39 -0.78
C VAL A 401 9.17 6.64 -0.32
N PHE A 402 9.82 7.45 0.51
CA PHE A 402 9.19 8.63 1.11
C PHE A 402 9.68 9.89 0.43
N THR A 403 8.74 10.77 0.09
CA THR A 403 9.07 12.10 -0.41
C THR A 403 8.70 13.14 0.64
N ALA A 404 9.70 13.78 1.24
CA ALA A 404 9.52 14.91 2.13
C ALA A 404 9.42 16.22 1.33
N SER A 405 8.33 16.93 1.51
CA SER A 405 8.07 18.22 0.88
C SER A 405 7.82 19.29 1.93
N PRO A 406 8.45 20.47 1.82
CA PRO A 406 8.14 21.60 2.68
C PRO A 406 6.71 22.09 2.45
N SER A 407 6.20 22.85 3.42
CA SER A 407 4.97 23.61 3.27
C SER A 407 5.05 24.57 2.07
N PRO A 408 3.91 24.97 1.47
CA PRO A 408 3.93 25.94 0.39
C PRO A 408 4.62 27.23 0.83
N PHE A 409 5.69 27.61 0.13
CA PHE A 409 6.42 28.85 0.35
C PHE A 409 6.79 29.47 -0.99
N THR A 410 6.95 30.79 -1.00
CA THR A 410 7.44 31.55 -2.16
C THR A 410 8.73 32.26 -1.77
N LEU A 411 9.80 32.01 -2.53
CA LEU A 411 11.04 32.76 -2.35
C LEU A 411 10.81 34.23 -2.78
N PRO A 412 11.16 35.21 -1.95
CA PRO A 412 11.05 36.62 -2.31
C PRO A 412 11.88 36.95 -3.55
N ARG A 413 11.42 37.84 -4.42
CA ARG A 413 12.25 38.31 -5.57
C ARG A 413 13.43 39.15 -5.09
N THR A 414 13.20 39.94 -4.05
CA THR A 414 14.19 40.76 -3.36
C THR A 414 14.07 40.50 -1.86
N TRP A 415 15.21 40.43 -1.17
CA TRP A 415 15.28 40.24 0.28
C TRP A 415 16.53 40.92 0.80
N GLY A 416 16.40 41.60 1.93
CA GLY A 416 17.51 42.34 2.53
C GLY A 416 17.75 43.73 1.91
N PRO A 417 18.84 44.40 2.34
CA PRO A 417 19.17 45.76 1.93
C PRO A 417 19.52 45.86 0.44
N THR A 418 19.26 47.04 -0.13
CA THR A 418 19.56 47.36 -1.52
C THR A 418 20.97 47.88 -1.73
N SER A 419 21.58 48.48 -0.70
CA SER A 419 22.95 49.01 -0.75
C SER A 419 23.92 48.24 0.15
N VAL A 420 25.17 48.19 -0.29
CA VAL A 420 26.31 47.67 0.49
C VAL A 420 26.62 48.57 1.71
N ASP A 421 26.25 49.85 1.66
CA ASP A 421 26.43 50.79 2.78
C ASP A 421 25.50 50.49 3.97
N ASP A 422 24.36 49.84 3.73
CA ASP A 422 23.38 49.48 4.76
C ASP A 422 23.81 48.28 5.62
N LEU A 423 24.93 47.64 5.25
CA LEU A 423 25.51 46.51 5.94
C LEU A 423 26.71 46.98 6.76
N TYR A 424 26.77 46.70 8.06
CA TYR A 424 27.87 47.15 8.93
C TYR A 424 28.84 46.01 9.28
N ASN A 425 28.34 44.80 9.52
CA ASN A 425 29.14 43.67 9.94
C ASN A 425 28.56 42.33 9.46
N LEU A 426 29.35 41.26 9.60
CA LEU A 426 28.96 39.90 9.20
C LEU A 426 27.71 39.40 9.93
N ALA A 427 27.52 39.76 11.21
CA ALA A 427 26.37 39.31 11.99
C ALA A 427 25.05 39.91 11.45
N GLN A 428 25.04 41.19 11.12
CA GLN A 428 23.90 41.84 10.48
C GLN A 428 23.63 41.28 9.09
N TYR A 429 24.68 41.00 8.31
CA TYR A 429 24.57 40.37 7.00
C TYR A 429 23.87 39.00 7.08
N ARG A 430 24.23 38.17 8.06
CA ARG A 430 23.58 36.86 8.30
C ARG A 430 22.09 36.99 8.59
N ILE A 431 21.68 38.03 9.31
CA ILE A 431 20.27 38.25 9.67
C ILE A 431 19.48 38.83 8.49
N SER A 432 20.08 39.78 7.76
CA SER A 432 19.36 40.62 6.81
C SER A 432 19.41 40.09 5.37
N CYS A 433 20.44 39.32 5.02
CA CYS A 433 20.69 38.87 3.65
C CYS A 433 20.62 37.35 3.48
N VAL A 434 20.29 36.58 4.53
CA VAL A 434 20.11 35.14 4.44
C VAL A 434 18.65 34.79 4.66
N TRP A 435 18.06 34.12 3.69
CA TRP A 435 16.74 33.52 3.80
C TRP A 435 16.87 32.09 4.34
N ASN A 436 16.16 31.80 5.44
CA ASN A 436 16.21 30.51 6.14
C ASN A 436 14.94 29.71 5.87
N PRO A 437 15.05 28.44 5.43
CA PRO A 437 13.88 27.58 5.30
C PRO A 437 13.39 27.12 6.68
N THR A 438 12.09 26.87 6.81
CA THR A 438 11.46 26.38 8.03
C THR A 438 10.97 24.95 7.84
N LEU A 439 11.13 24.10 8.86
CA LEU A 439 10.54 22.75 8.84
C LEU A 439 9.01 22.77 9.05
N GLY A 440 8.47 23.84 9.66
CA GLY A 440 7.06 24.00 9.95
C GLY A 440 6.17 23.70 8.73
N GLY A 441 5.28 22.71 8.88
CA GLY A 441 4.36 22.27 7.83
C GLY A 441 5.00 21.39 6.74
N THR A 442 6.18 20.81 6.97
CA THR A 442 6.74 19.75 6.11
C THR A 442 5.86 18.50 6.18
N VAL A 443 5.69 17.85 5.04
CA VAL A 443 4.82 16.69 4.87
C VAL A 443 5.58 15.59 4.13
N LEU A 444 5.45 14.37 4.62
CA LEU A 444 5.83 13.13 3.96
C LEU A 444 4.69 12.67 3.06
N SER A 445 5.04 12.32 1.83
CA SER A 445 4.17 11.65 0.88
C SER A 445 4.74 10.30 0.50
N TRP A 446 3.83 9.38 0.16
CA TRP A 446 4.11 8.02 -0.24
C TRP A 446 3.28 7.69 -1.48
N SER A 447 3.83 6.88 -2.36
CA SER A 447 3.12 6.34 -3.51
C SER A 447 2.87 4.85 -3.33
N ASP A 448 1.67 4.40 -3.67
CA ASP A 448 1.35 2.98 -3.64
C ASP A 448 2.05 2.19 -4.76
N ALA A 449 1.85 0.88 -4.79
CA ALA A 449 2.46 -0.02 -5.78
C ALA A 449 2.10 0.33 -7.24
N PHE A 450 1.05 1.13 -7.46
CA PHE A 450 0.60 1.60 -8.77
C PHE A 450 1.06 3.04 -9.07
N GLY A 451 1.86 3.64 -8.18
CA GLY A 451 2.41 4.98 -8.33
C GLY A 451 1.46 6.11 -7.88
N ALA A 452 0.30 5.79 -7.31
CA ALA A 452 -0.65 6.81 -6.85
C ALA A 452 -0.22 7.37 -5.50
N LYS A 453 -0.12 8.70 -5.39
CA LYS A 453 0.12 9.39 -4.11
C LYS A 453 -1.16 9.40 -3.27
N VAL A 454 -1.18 8.67 -2.16
CA VAL A 454 -2.37 8.47 -1.34
C VAL A 454 -2.03 8.42 0.16
N ASP A 455 -2.99 8.82 1.00
CA ASP A 455 -3.00 8.52 2.43
C ASP A 455 -3.99 7.38 2.71
N PRO A 456 -3.52 6.13 2.93
CA PRO A 456 -4.41 5.01 3.22
C PRO A 456 -4.99 5.07 4.64
N PHE A 457 -4.51 5.95 5.53
CA PHE A 457 -5.13 6.15 6.86
C PHE A 457 -6.31 7.11 6.83
N ALA A 458 -6.51 7.84 5.74
CA ALA A 458 -7.64 8.77 5.58
C ALA A 458 -8.97 8.06 5.22
N ALA A 459 -8.94 6.77 4.90
CA ALA A 459 -10.16 6.04 4.51
C ALA A 459 -11.15 5.91 5.68
N THR A 460 -12.42 6.19 5.41
CA THR A 460 -13.49 6.04 6.40
C THR A 460 -13.75 4.58 6.77
N ALA A 461 -14.20 4.35 8.01
CA ALA A 461 -14.58 3.02 8.49
C ALA A 461 -15.64 2.34 7.59
N SER A 462 -16.61 3.12 7.08
CA SER A 462 -17.64 2.60 6.16
C SER A 462 -17.03 2.11 4.85
N SER A 463 -16.12 2.90 4.24
CA SER A 463 -15.48 2.50 2.98
C SER A 463 -14.61 1.24 3.14
N ILE A 464 -13.91 1.11 4.27
CA ILE A 464 -13.13 -0.09 4.60
C ILE A 464 -14.06 -1.29 4.66
N ILE A 465 -15.12 -1.21 5.46
CA ILE A 465 -16.04 -2.31 5.66
C ILE A 465 -16.73 -2.72 4.33
N ASP A 466 -17.21 -1.74 3.56
CA ASP A 466 -17.87 -1.98 2.28
C ASP A 466 -16.99 -2.69 1.24
N SER A 467 -15.67 -2.56 1.38
CA SER A 467 -14.67 -3.21 0.52
C SER A 467 -14.48 -4.70 0.80
N TYR A 468 -14.98 -5.21 1.93
CA TYR A 468 -14.94 -6.62 2.33
C TYR A 468 -16.32 -7.29 2.35
N ILE A 469 -17.35 -6.61 1.83
CA ILE A 469 -18.66 -7.18 1.60
C ILE A 469 -18.76 -7.62 0.14
N GLU A 470 -19.04 -8.90 -0.06
CA GLU A 470 -19.22 -9.47 -1.39
C GLU A 470 -20.39 -8.78 -2.10
N LYS A 471 -20.15 -8.36 -3.34
CA LYS A 471 -21.16 -7.72 -4.16
C LYS A 471 -21.99 -8.78 -4.85
N MET A 472 -23.31 -8.67 -4.71
CA MET A 472 -24.26 -9.54 -5.38
C MET A 472 -24.14 -9.41 -6.91
N PRO A 473 -24.35 -10.51 -7.66
CA PRO A 473 -24.49 -10.45 -9.11
C PRO A 473 -25.52 -9.41 -9.54
N GLN A 474 -25.36 -8.83 -10.72
CA GLN A 474 -26.21 -7.74 -11.20
C GLN A 474 -27.72 -8.07 -11.16
N SER A 475 -28.09 -9.32 -11.45
CA SER A 475 -29.47 -9.82 -11.36
C SER A 475 -30.05 -9.84 -9.94
N LEU A 476 -29.21 -9.94 -8.93
CA LEU A 476 -29.57 -10.09 -7.51
C LEU A 476 -29.18 -8.87 -6.66
N ARG A 477 -28.73 -7.77 -7.29
CA ARG A 477 -28.26 -6.57 -6.61
C ARG A 477 -29.29 -5.97 -5.64
N HIS A 478 -30.58 -6.17 -5.90
CA HIS A 478 -31.67 -5.73 -5.02
C HIS A 478 -31.72 -6.47 -3.66
N PHE A 479 -31.01 -7.60 -3.51
CA PHE A 479 -30.81 -8.34 -2.26
C PHE A 479 -29.51 -8.01 -1.53
N GLN A 480 -28.68 -7.10 -2.04
CA GLN A 480 -27.39 -6.72 -1.41
C GLN A 480 -27.52 -6.36 0.07
N TRP A 481 -28.64 -5.70 0.44
CA TRP A 481 -28.93 -5.33 1.82
C TRP A 481 -28.96 -6.50 2.81
N MET A 482 -29.25 -7.73 2.34
CA MET A 482 -29.20 -8.93 3.19
C MET A 482 -27.76 -9.28 3.57
N ASN A 483 -26.79 -8.96 2.71
CA ASN A 483 -25.38 -9.30 2.88
C ASN A 483 -24.55 -8.20 3.59
N ASP A 484 -24.94 -6.93 3.41
CA ASP A 484 -24.20 -5.76 3.91
C ASP A 484 -23.87 -5.86 5.41
N TRP A 485 -22.88 -5.16 5.96
CA TRP A 485 -22.63 -5.09 7.42
C TRP A 485 -21.70 -3.91 7.71
N PRO A 486 -21.83 -3.16 8.83
CA PRO A 486 -23.02 -3.09 9.66
C PRO A 486 -24.17 -2.52 8.83
N GLY A 487 -25.41 -2.98 9.09
CA GLY A 487 -26.57 -2.34 8.45
C GLY A 487 -26.78 -0.94 9.01
N MET A 488 -27.75 -0.20 8.46
CA MET A 488 -28.25 1.04 9.06
C MET A 488 -28.85 0.77 10.45
N GLU A 489 -28.02 0.89 11.50
CA GLU A 489 -28.39 0.94 12.92
C GLU A 489 -29.32 -0.19 13.44
N HIS A 490 -29.90 0.01 14.63
CA HIS A 490 -30.71 -0.94 15.43
C HIS A 490 -31.95 -1.54 14.73
N THR A 491 -32.23 -1.14 13.48
CA THR A 491 -33.40 -1.57 12.70
C THR A 491 -33.11 -2.71 11.73
N ARG A 492 -31.86 -3.18 11.64
CA ARG A 492 -31.45 -4.24 10.70
C ARG A 492 -32.31 -5.50 10.79
N GLY A 493 -32.63 -5.96 12.00
CA GLY A 493 -33.51 -7.12 12.21
C GLY A 493 -34.91 -6.93 11.62
N ASN A 494 -35.38 -5.69 11.49
CA ASN A 494 -36.70 -5.35 10.95
C ASN A 494 -36.69 -5.18 9.43
N MET A 495 -35.53 -5.02 8.80
CA MET A 495 -35.42 -4.81 7.35
C MET A 495 -36.02 -5.95 6.53
N VAL A 496 -35.92 -7.19 7.02
CA VAL A 496 -36.48 -8.37 6.34
C VAL A 496 -38.00 -8.32 6.28
N TYR A 497 -38.65 -7.85 7.34
CA TYR A 497 -40.10 -7.69 7.40
C TYR A 497 -40.56 -6.45 6.61
N ALA A 498 -39.79 -5.35 6.67
CA ALA A 498 -40.09 -4.14 5.91
C ALA A 498 -39.97 -4.35 4.39
N LYS A 499 -39.10 -5.25 3.94
CA LYS A 499 -38.86 -5.56 2.52
C LYS A 499 -39.56 -6.82 2.05
N PHE A 500 -40.54 -7.33 2.81
CA PHE A 500 -41.25 -8.57 2.49
C PHE A 500 -41.94 -8.53 1.11
N ASN A 501 -42.34 -7.35 0.64
CA ASN A 501 -42.86 -7.14 -0.72
C ASN A 501 -41.86 -7.47 -1.84
N ARG A 502 -40.57 -7.64 -1.53
CA ARG A 502 -39.50 -8.02 -2.47
C ARG A 502 -39.17 -9.51 -2.44
N GLN A 503 -39.97 -10.33 -1.77
CA GLN A 503 -39.81 -11.78 -1.78
C GLN A 503 -39.93 -12.32 -3.22
N PRO A 504 -38.97 -13.17 -3.68
CA PRO A 504 -39.12 -13.86 -4.95
C PRO A 504 -40.38 -14.72 -4.97
N LYS A 505 -41.12 -14.72 -6.08
CA LYS A 505 -42.35 -15.54 -6.24
C LYS A 505 -42.13 -17.04 -5.98
N ASN A 506 -40.91 -17.52 -6.21
CA ASN A 506 -40.54 -18.93 -6.08
C ASN A 506 -39.84 -19.25 -4.75
N SER A 507 -39.77 -18.29 -3.81
CA SER A 507 -39.16 -18.49 -2.48
C SER A 507 -40.24 -18.64 -1.43
N ASP A 508 -40.09 -19.60 -0.52
CA ASP A 508 -40.94 -19.68 0.66
C ASP A 508 -40.70 -18.50 1.63
N LYS A 509 -41.73 -18.16 2.41
CA LYS A 509 -41.71 -17.08 3.40
C LYS A 509 -40.67 -17.33 4.49
N MET A 510 -40.59 -18.56 4.99
CA MET A 510 -39.64 -18.93 6.03
C MET A 510 -38.20 -18.85 5.50
N SER A 511 -37.96 -19.33 4.27
CA SER A 511 -36.67 -19.20 3.60
C SER A 511 -36.22 -17.76 3.45
N TYR A 512 -37.12 -16.87 3.02
CA TYR A 512 -36.82 -15.45 2.85
C TYR A 512 -36.45 -14.77 4.17
N ILE A 513 -37.22 -15.06 5.23
CA ILE A 513 -36.98 -14.51 6.57
C ILE A 513 -35.67 -15.05 7.15
N ALA A 514 -35.45 -16.37 7.09
CA ALA A 514 -34.24 -17.01 7.58
C ALA A 514 -33.01 -16.39 6.92
N LEU A 515 -32.99 -16.32 5.59
CA LEU A 515 -31.89 -15.77 4.79
C LEU A 515 -31.62 -14.29 5.12
N GLY A 516 -32.65 -13.44 5.11
CA GLY A 516 -32.52 -12.01 5.42
C GLY A 516 -32.10 -11.73 6.86
N SER A 517 -32.32 -12.70 7.77
CA SER A 517 -31.98 -12.56 9.19
C SER A 517 -30.59 -13.06 9.55
N LEU A 518 -29.92 -13.87 8.71
CA LEU A 518 -28.62 -14.49 9.00
C LEU A 518 -27.59 -13.45 9.43
N ARG A 519 -27.48 -12.36 8.66
CA ARG A 519 -26.52 -11.27 8.87
C ARG A 519 -27.03 -10.17 9.80
N ALA A 520 -28.26 -10.28 10.32
CA ALA A 520 -28.90 -9.22 11.08
C ALA A 520 -28.27 -8.97 12.46
N PHE A 521 -27.78 -10.02 13.12
CA PHE A 521 -27.19 -9.95 14.46
C PHE A 521 -25.81 -10.60 14.45
N PRO A 522 -24.72 -9.83 14.54
CA PRO A 522 -23.37 -10.35 14.30
C PRO A 522 -22.94 -11.49 15.24
N ASN A 523 -23.31 -11.43 16.52
CA ASN A 523 -22.97 -12.48 17.49
C ASN A 523 -23.92 -13.70 17.43
N GLN A 524 -24.93 -13.69 16.57
CA GLN A 524 -25.90 -14.80 16.43
C GLN A 524 -25.86 -15.45 15.04
N GLN A 525 -24.96 -15.02 14.15
CA GLN A 525 -24.94 -15.50 12.76
C GLN A 525 -24.77 -17.03 12.71
N TYR A 526 -23.88 -17.58 13.53
CA TYR A 526 -23.67 -19.03 13.64
C TYR A 526 -24.93 -19.76 14.15
N ARG A 527 -25.52 -19.31 15.26
CA ARG A 527 -26.75 -19.90 15.81
C ARG A 527 -27.89 -19.89 14.80
N LYS A 528 -28.06 -18.79 14.08
CA LYS A 528 -29.07 -18.66 13.03
C LYS A 528 -28.82 -19.59 11.84
N LEU A 529 -27.56 -19.73 11.41
CA LEU A 529 -27.21 -20.68 10.37
C LEU A 529 -27.50 -22.12 10.82
N GLN A 530 -27.18 -22.46 12.07
CA GLN A 530 -27.46 -23.78 12.63
C GLN A 530 -28.97 -24.08 12.69
N TRP A 531 -29.80 -23.10 13.11
CA TRP A 531 -31.26 -23.25 13.07
C TRP A 531 -31.76 -23.41 11.64
N ALA A 532 -31.22 -22.62 10.70
CA ALA A 532 -31.63 -22.69 9.31
C ALA A 532 -31.26 -24.04 8.64
N LEU A 533 -30.16 -24.67 9.09
CA LEU A 533 -29.80 -26.05 8.74
C LEU A 533 -30.76 -27.06 9.37
N LEU A 534 -31.08 -26.91 10.66
CA LEU A 534 -31.95 -27.83 11.38
C LEU A 534 -33.34 -27.92 10.76
N ASP A 535 -33.90 -26.77 10.41
CA ASP A 535 -35.23 -26.66 9.81
C ASP A 535 -35.22 -26.87 8.28
N ASP A 536 -34.02 -26.99 7.68
CA ASP A 536 -33.80 -27.13 6.23
C ASP A 536 -34.55 -26.07 5.39
N VAL A 537 -34.47 -24.81 5.83
CA VAL A 537 -35.27 -23.71 5.28
C VAL A 537 -34.54 -22.87 4.24
N LEU A 538 -33.21 -22.98 4.10
CA LEU A 538 -32.47 -22.14 3.15
C LEU A 538 -32.49 -22.74 1.74
N PRO A 539 -32.56 -21.91 0.69
CA PRO A 539 -32.46 -22.39 -0.69
C PRO A 539 -30.99 -22.64 -1.03
N TRP A 540 -30.46 -23.81 -0.62
CA TRP A 540 -29.02 -24.14 -0.68
C TRP A 540 -28.39 -24.09 -2.07
N SER A 541 -29.18 -24.35 -3.12
CA SER A 541 -28.75 -24.24 -4.52
C SER A 541 -28.73 -22.81 -5.06
N ASN A 542 -29.33 -21.85 -4.35
CA ASN A 542 -29.43 -20.46 -4.81
C ASN A 542 -28.13 -19.68 -4.55
N CYS A 543 -27.62 -19.00 -5.59
CA CYS A 543 -26.37 -18.25 -5.49
C CYS A 543 -26.43 -17.07 -4.49
N CYS A 544 -27.60 -16.44 -4.29
CA CYS A 544 -27.79 -15.41 -3.25
C CYS A 544 -27.58 -16.01 -1.86
N ALA A 545 -28.16 -17.19 -1.61
CA ALA A 545 -28.01 -17.89 -0.34
C ALA A 545 -26.56 -18.32 -0.12
N ALA A 546 -25.89 -18.86 -1.14
CA ALA A 546 -24.48 -19.21 -1.06
C ALA A 546 -23.59 -18.03 -0.66
N ILE A 547 -23.76 -16.85 -1.27
CA ILE A 547 -22.99 -15.66 -0.93
C ILE A 547 -23.23 -15.23 0.53
N ILE A 548 -24.49 -15.15 0.95
CA ILE A 548 -24.84 -14.71 2.31
C ILE A 548 -24.37 -15.71 3.36
N VAL A 549 -24.52 -17.02 3.11
CA VAL A 549 -24.06 -18.08 4.01
C VAL A 549 -22.53 -18.04 4.15
N ARG A 550 -21.79 -17.98 3.03
CA ARG A 550 -20.33 -17.86 3.04
C ARG A 550 -19.87 -16.62 3.81
N GLN A 551 -20.46 -15.45 3.53
CA GLN A 551 -20.16 -14.23 4.29
C GLN A 551 -20.51 -14.35 5.78
N SER A 552 -21.59 -15.04 6.12
CA SER A 552 -21.99 -15.24 7.53
C SER A 552 -21.01 -16.10 8.32
N ILE A 553 -20.42 -17.11 7.68
CA ILE A 553 -19.52 -18.06 8.35
C ILE A 553 -18.04 -17.67 8.23
N TYR A 554 -17.61 -17.13 7.09
CA TYR A 554 -16.20 -16.79 6.83
C TYR A 554 -15.79 -15.42 7.36
N GLN A 555 -16.72 -14.47 7.51
CA GLN A 555 -16.36 -13.18 8.09
C GLN A 555 -15.88 -13.37 9.53
N VAL A 556 -14.72 -12.79 9.85
CA VAL A 556 -14.04 -12.92 11.13
C VAL A 556 -14.83 -12.24 12.24
N GLY A 557 -15.26 -10.99 11.99
CA GLY A 557 -16.02 -10.22 12.97
C GLY A 557 -15.14 -9.61 14.07
N ALA A 558 -15.79 -8.99 15.06
CA ALA A 558 -15.08 -8.32 16.14
C ALA A 558 -14.24 -9.30 16.98
N PHE A 559 -13.18 -8.78 17.60
CA PHE A 559 -12.35 -9.52 18.53
C PHE A 559 -12.67 -9.16 19.99
N THR A 560 -12.38 -10.07 20.92
CA THR A 560 -12.35 -9.74 22.35
C THR A 560 -11.18 -8.82 22.68
N ASP A 561 -11.37 -7.92 23.65
CA ASP A 561 -10.30 -7.02 24.14
C ASP A 561 -9.48 -7.66 25.27
N GLU A 562 -9.04 -8.91 25.03
CA GLU A 562 -8.23 -9.70 25.96
C GLU A 562 -6.76 -9.75 25.50
N LEU A 563 -5.85 -10.19 26.38
CA LEU A 563 -4.44 -10.41 26.03
C LEU A 563 -4.27 -11.30 24.79
N LEU A 564 -5.14 -12.31 24.67
CA LEU A 564 -5.24 -13.19 23.51
C LEU A 564 -6.56 -12.90 22.79
N PRO A 565 -6.58 -12.06 21.74
CA PRO A 565 -7.79 -11.79 20.97
C PRO A 565 -8.47 -13.07 20.48
N ARG A 566 -9.75 -13.23 20.84
CA ARG A 566 -10.63 -14.31 20.39
C ARG A 566 -11.68 -13.77 19.42
N LEU A 567 -12.23 -14.65 18.59
CA LEU A 567 -13.23 -14.31 17.59
C LEU A 567 -14.62 -14.19 18.23
N LEU A 568 -15.06 -12.97 18.55
CA LEU A 568 -16.29 -12.72 19.32
C LEU A 568 -17.54 -13.28 18.62
N TRP A 569 -17.62 -13.17 17.29
CA TRP A 569 -18.80 -13.63 16.55
C TRP A 569 -18.87 -15.15 16.41
N LYS A 570 -17.76 -15.85 16.67
CA LYS A 570 -17.66 -17.30 16.59
C LYS A 570 -17.60 -17.96 17.97
N SER A 571 -17.89 -17.22 19.03
CA SER A 571 -17.98 -17.77 20.39
C SER A 571 -18.93 -18.95 20.47
N ASP A 572 -20.15 -18.86 19.93
CA ASP A 572 -21.11 -20.00 19.93
C ASP A 572 -20.60 -21.25 19.18
N MET A 573 -19.63 -21.09 18.27
CA MET A 573 -19.03 -22.19 17.51
C MET A 573 -17.87 -22.85 18.27
N PHE A 574 -17.02 -22.05 18.93
CA PHE A 574 -15.77 -22.50 19.54
C PHE A 574 -15.80 -22.61 21.06
N ASP A 575 -16.67 -21.86 21.74
CA ASP A 575 -16.80 -21.86 23.20
C ASP A 575 -17.75 -22.98 23.63
N GLY A 576 -17.18 -24.01 24.26
CA GLY A 576 -17.90 -25.22 24.67
C GLY A 576 -17.85 -26.36 23.63
N HIS A 577 -18.00 -27.61 24.09
CA HIS A 577 -17.88 -28.78 23.21
C HIS A 577 -19.08 -28.98 22.26
N ASN A 578 -20.22 -28.32 22.51
CA ASN A 578 -21.48 -28.68 21.86
C ASN A 578 -21.76 -27.95 20.54
N GLY A 579 -21.18 -26.78 20.27
CA GLY A 579 -21.50 -25.96 19.09
C GLY A 579 -21.19 -26.70 17.79
N LEU A 580 -19.90 -26.98 17.56
CA LEU A 580 -19.42 -27.76 16.41
C LEU A 580 -20.07 -29.14 16.29
N THR A 581 -20.18 -29.89 17.40
CA THR A 581 -20.79 -31.23 17.39
C THR A 581 -22.26 -31.18 16.96
N THR A 582 -23.04 -30.20 17.44
CA THR A 582 -24.45 -30.07 17.04
C THR A 582 -24.57 -29.65 15.56
N PHE A 583 -23.67 -28.79 15.09
CA PHE A 583 -23.60 -28.40 13.68
C PHE A 583 -23.28 -29.59 12.77
N CYS A 584 -22.29 -30.42 13.15
CA CYS A 584 -21.95 -31.67 12.45
C CYS A 584 -23.13 -32.66 12.45
N ALA A 585 -23.80 -32.86 13.59
CA ALA A 585 -24.97 -33.73 13.68
C ALA A 585 -26.10 -33.28 12.74
N THR A 586 -26.33 -31.97 12.65
CA THR A 586 -27.34 -31.38 11.75
C THR A 586 -26.97 -31.57 10.28
N LEU A 587 -25.72 -31.26 9.91
CA LEU A 587 -25.22 -31.48 8.54
C LEU A 587 -25.28 -32.96 8.13
N MET A 588 -24.95 -33.87 9.04
CA MET A 588 -25.04 -35.31 8.79
C MET A 588 -26.49 -35.74 8.53
N ASN A 589 -27.46 -35.18 9.26
CA ASN A 589 -28.89 -35.47 9.01
C ASN A 589 -29.32 -35.00 7.61
N ILE A 590 -28.92 -33.78 7.22
CA ILE A 590 -29.19 -33.24 5.88
C ILE A 590 -28.52 -34.11 4.80
N ALA A 591 -27.26 -34.49 4.98
CA ALA A 591 -26.53 -35.35 4.04
C ALA A 591 -27.25 -36.70 3.83
N ARG A 592 -27.77 -37.32 4.90
CA ARG A 592 -28.56 -38.56 4.81
C ARG A 592 -29.86 -38.38 4.05
N LYS A 593 -30.58 -37.26 4.25
CA LYS A 593 -31.78 -36.91 3.50
C LYS A 593 -31.46 -36.70 2.01
N LEU A 594 -30.47 -35.86 1.71
CA LEU A 594 -30.05 -35.56 0.34
C LEU A 594 -29.59 -36.79 -0.41
N LYS A 595 -28.90 -37.74 0.24
CA LYS A 595 -28.51 -39.02 -0.36
C LYS A 595 -29.70 -39.77 -0.99
N GLN A 596 -30.91 -39.59 -0.44
CA GLN A 596 -32.15 -40.20 -0.93
C GLN A 596 -32.88 -39.34 -1.98
N THR A 597 -32.46 -38.09 -2.22
CA THR A 597 -33.06 -37.16 -3.18
C THR A 597 -32.06 -36.67 -4.25
N PRO A 598 -31.66 -37.53 -5.21
CA PRO A 598 -30.67 -37.16 -6.25
C PRO A 598 -31.06 -35.98 -7.14
N ARG A 599 -32.34 -35.57 -7.13
CA ARG A 599 -32.82 -34.41 -7.89
C ARG A 599 -32.35 -33.08 -7.30
N ASP A 600 -32.01 -33.04 -6.02
CA ASP A 600 -31.59 -31.82 -5.30
C ASP A 600 -30.06 -31.71 -5.22
N PHE A 601 -29.35 -32.31 -6.17
CA PHE A 601 -27.89 -32.39 -6.18
C PHE A 601 -27.20 -31.00 -6.19
N GLU A 602 -27.89 -29.96 -6.66
CA GLU A 602 -27.41 -28.58 -6.67
C GLU A 602 -27.22 -27.98 -5.26
N SER A 603 -27.81 -28.60 -4.23
CA SER A 603 -27.62 -28.18 -2.82
C SER A 603 -26.29 -28.66 -2.23
N VAL A 604 -25.69 -29.70 -2.82
CA VAL A 604 -24.49 -30.37 -2.30
C VAL A 604 -23.27 -29.46 -2.24
N PRO A 605 -22.95 -28.61 -3.25
CA PRO A 605 -21.74 -27.79 -3.21
C PRO A 605 -21.62 -26.94 -1.94
N LEU A 606 -22.66 -26.17 -1.59
CA LEU A 606 -22.62 -25.30 -0.42
C LEU A 606 -22.60 -26.10 0.90
N LEU A 607 -23.42 -27.15 1.01
CA LEU A 607 -23.50 -27.95 2.23
C LEU A 607 -22.21 -28.75 2.49
N SER A 608 -21.60 -29.29 1.43
CA SER A 608 -20.30 -29.96 1.51
C SER A 608 -19.17 -28.97 1.84
N GLU A 609 -19.24 -27.74 1.35
CA GLU A 609 -18.32 -26.66 1.72
C GLU A 609 -18.42 -26.31 3.21
N LEU A 610 -19.64 -26.23 3.77
CA LEU A 610 -19.85 -26.05 5.21
C LEU A 610 -19.28 -27.21 6.04
N ALA A 611 -19.44 -28.45 5.57
CA ALA A 611 -18.83 -29.62 6.19
C ALA A 611 -17.28 -29.56 6.10
N GLY A 612 -16.74 -29.15 4.97
CA GLY A 612 -15.30 -28.95 4.77
C GLY A 612 -14.73 -27.84 5.67
N PHE A 613 -15.46 -26.75 5.88
CA PHE A 613 -15.12 -25.72 6.86
C PHE A 613 -15.07 -26.29 8.28
N ALA A 614 -16.10 -27.03 8.71
CA ALA A 614 -16.14 -27.67 10.02
C ALA A 614 -15.01 -28.71 10.19
N ALA A 615 -14.64 -29.45 9.14
CA ALA A 615 -13.59 -30.46 9.14
C ALA A 615 -12.19 -29.92 9.45
N GLN A 616 -11.98 -28.60 9.34
CA GLN A 616 -10.74 -27.96 9.75
C GLN A 616 -10.61 -27.84 11.28
N PHE A 617 -11.73 -27.96 12.01
CA PHE A 617 -11.81 -27.78 13.46
C PHE A 617 -12.20 -29.05 14.21
N THR A 618 -12.91 -29.99 13.57
CA THR A 618 -13.34 -31.27 14.18
C THR A 618 -13.25 -32.43 13.19
N ASP A 619 -12.86 -33.60 13.68
CA ASP A 619 -12.71 -34.81 12.86
C ASP A 619 -14.06 -35.44 12.48
N GLU A 620 -15.11 -35.17 13.24
CA GLU A 620 -16.48 -35.64 12.98
C GLU A 620 -16.97 -35.23 11.58
N ALA A 621 -16.62 -34.03 11.14
CA ALA A 621 -17.05 -33.49 9.85
C ALA A 621 -16.36 -34.14 8.64
N ARG A 622 -15.21 -34.81 8.82
CA ARG A 622 -14.52 -35.49 7.70
C ARG A 622 -15.39 -36.61 7.10
N GLY A 623 -16.11 -37.34 7.93
CA GLY A 623 -17.05 -38.38 7.47
C GLY A 623 -18.22 -37.80 6.66
N ILE A 624 -18.66 -36.59 7.00
CA ILE A 624 -19.74 -35.89 6.30
C ILE A 624 -19.27 -35.45 4.90
N VAL A 625 -18.06 -34.90 4.78
CA VAL A 625 -17.44 -34.55 3.49
C VAL A 625 -17.38 -35.77 2.57
N LYS A 626 -16.89 -36.92 3.06
CA LYS A 626 -16.85 -38.17 2.30
C LYS A 626 -18.24 -38.64 1.88
N MET A 627 -19.26 -38.43 2.70
CA MET A 627 -20.64 -38.79 2.36
C MET A 627 -21.17 -37.94 1.20
N PHE A 628 -20.96 -36.62 1.23
CA PHE A 628 -21.33 -35.72 0.13
C PHE A 628 -20.61 -36.07 -1.18
N ALA A 629 -19.30 -36.30 -1.12
CA ALA A 629 -18.52 -36.70 -2.30
C ALA A 629 -18.98 -38.06 -2.85
N GLY A 630 -19.15 -39.04 -1.96
CA GLY A 630 -19.55 -40.40 -2.31
C GLY A 630 -20.95 -40.47 -2.92
N MET A 631 -21.93 -39.72 -2.38
CA MET A 631 -23.27 -39.73 -2.97
C MET A 631 -23.30 -39.06 -4.35
N ALA A 632 -22.57 -37.95 -4.55
CA ALA A 632 -22.46 -37.30 -5.85
C ALA A 632 -21.79 -38.23 -6.90
N ARG A 633 -20.75 -38.97 -6.50
CA ARG A 633 -20.13 -40.01 -7.33
C ARG A 633 -21.13 -41.11 -7.71
N ILE A 634 -21.87 -41.67 -6.75
CA ILE A 634 -22.88 -42.71 -7.03
C ILE A 634 -23.95 -42.18 -7.99
N TRP A 635 -24.37 -40.92 -7.84
CA TRP A 635 -25.34 -40.33 -8.76
C TRP A 635 -24.77 -40.16 -10.18
N ALA A 636 -23.49 -39.83 -10.31
CA ALA A 636 -22.82 -39.77 -11.62
C ALA A 636 -22.75 -41.16 -12.27
N GLU A 637 -22.36 -42.18 -11.49
CA GLU A 637 -22.30 -43.58 -11.94
C GLU A 637 -23.69 -44.09 -12.37
N ASN A 638 -24.75 -43.74 -11.65
CA ASN A 638 -26.12 -44.09 -12.03
C ASN A 638 -26.57 -43.37 -13.32
N ALA A 639 -26.23 -42.08 -13.47
CA ALA A 639 -26.49 -41.35 -14.71
C ALA A 639 -25.76 -42.01 -15.90
N CYS A 640 -24.55 -42.54 -15.68
CA CYS A 640 -23.80 -43.26 -16.70
C CYS A 640 -24.52 -44.53 -17.20
N LEU A 641 -25.22 -45.23 -16.31
CA LEU A 641 -26.00 -46.41 -16.68
C LEU A 641 -27.24 -46.05 -17.51
N GLU A 642 -27.89 -44.91 -17.24
CA GLU A 642 -29.10 -44.47 -17.94
C GLU A 642 -28.89 -44.18 -19.45
N TYR A 643 -27.72 -43.68 -19.86
CA TYR A 643 -27.49 -43.39 -21.29
C TYR A 643 -27.12 -44.63 -22.11
N ARG A 644 -26.69 -45.73 -21.48
CA ARG A 644 -26.47 -47.02 -22.18
C ARG A 644 -27.77 -47.59 -22.75
N GLU A 645 -28.90 -47.13 -22.23
CA GLU A 645 -30.25 -47.55 -22.62
C GLU A 645 -30.95 -46.55 -23.57
N LYS A 646 -30.38 -45.35 -23.79
CA LYS A 646 -30.95 -44.32 -24.68
C LYS A 646 -30.37 -44.39 -26.10
N ALA A 647 -31.25 -44.43 -27.10
CA ALA A 647 -30.86 -44.47 -28.52
C ALA A 647 -30.59 -43.10 -29.17
N ALA A 648 -31.11 -41.99 -28.60
CA ALA A 648 -31.06 -40.67 -29.23
C ALA A 648 -29.81 -39.85 -28.80
N PRO A 649 -28.99 -39.31 -29.75
CA PRO A 649 -27.76 -38.58 -29.43
C PRO A 649 -27.92 -37.36 -28.52
N SER A 650 -29.02 -36.61 -28.64
CA SER A 650 -29.30 -35.44 -27.78
C SER A 650 -29.54 -35.81 -26.32
N GLY A 651 -30.28 -36.90 -26.08
CA GLY A 651 -30.54 -37.41 -24.73
C GLY A 651 -29.30 -38.02 -24.06
N VAL A 652 -28.33 -38.50 -24.85
CA VAL A 652 -27.02 -38.96 -24.36
C VAL A 652 -26.16 -37.77 -23.94
N ALA A 653 -26.14 -36.69 -24.73
CA ALA A 653 -25.37 -35.48 -24.43
C ALA A 653 -25.83 -34.81 -23.12
N GLU A 654 -27.14 -34.68 -22.89
CA GLU A 654 -27.69 -34.11 -21.64
C GLU A 654 -27.32 -34.94 -20.40
N ILE A 655 -27.38 -36.28 -20.51
CA ILE A 655 -26.99 -37.15 -19.40
C ILE A 655 -25.49 -37.05 -19.13
N ARG A 656 -24.64 -37.01 -20.15
CA ARG A 656 -23.19 -36.82 -19.98
C ARG A 656 -22.86 -35.47 -19.34
N GLN A 657 -23.59 -34.42 -19.70
CA GLN A 657 -23.44 -33.13 -19.05
C GLN A 657 -23.76 -33.23 -17.55
N LYS A 658 -24.87 -33.90 -17.20
CA LYS A 658 -25.24 -34.15 -15.80
C LYS A 658 -24.20 -34.99 -15.06
N GLU A 659 -23.70 -36.05 -15.67
CA GLU A 659 -22.61 -36.89 -15.15
C GLU A 659 -21.37 -36.06 -14.84
N CYS A 660 -20.93 -35.23 -15.78
CA CYS A 660 -19.78 -34.33 -15.62
C CYS A 660 -20.00 -33.36 -14.45
N VAL A 661 -21.19 -32.75 -14.35
CA VAL A 661 -21.54 -31.86 -13.22
C VAL A 661 -21.47 -32.61 -11.90
N LEU A 662 -21.99 -33.84 -11.81
CA LEU A 662 -22.00 -34.63 -10.58
C LEU A 662 -20.59 -35.04 -10.14
N TYR A 663 -19.71 -35.44 -11.05
CA TYR A 663 -18.29 -35.63 -10.73
C TYR A 663 -17.61 -34.33 -10.30
N GLY A 664 -17.95 -33.20 -10.92
CA GLY A 664 -17.49 -31.87 -10.50
C GLY A 664 -17.92 -31.55 -9.06
N ILE A 665 -19.17 -31.86 -8.70
CA ILE A 665 -19.68 -31.68 -7.34
C ILE A 665 -18.96 -32.60 -6.35
N ALA A 666 -18.67 -33.84 -6.73
CA ALA A 666 -17.89 -34.75 -5.90
C ALA A 666 -16.47 -34.23 -5.63
N LEU A 667 -15.83 -33.58 -6.61
CA LEU A 667 -14.55 -32.88 -6.42
C LEU A 667 -14.69 -31.67 -5.49
N LEU A 668 -15.72 -30.84 -5.70
CA LEU A 668 -15.97 -29.66 -4.89
C LEU A 668 -16.22 -30.00 -3.42
N ALA A 669 -16.81 -31.16 -3.12
CA ALA A 669 -16.99 -31.60 -1.74
C ALA A 669 -15.65 -31.73 -0.97
N HIS A 670 -14.56 -32.02 -1.67
CA HIS A 670 -13.21 -32.10 -1.09
C HIS A 670 -12.43 -30.78 -1.14
N SER A 671 -13.05 -29.66 -1.52
CA SER A 671 -12.36 -28.36 -1.70
C SER A 671 -11.86 -27.73 -0.40
N LEU A 672 -12.43 -28.08 0.75
CA LEU A 672 -12.08 -27.55 2.07
C LEU A 672 -11.86 -28.68 3.08
N GLY A 673 -10.96 -28.41 4.03
CA GLY A 673 -10.61 -29.36 5.09
C GLY A 673 -9.42 -30.25 4.76
N PRO A 674 -8.84 -30.92 5.77
CA PRO A 674 -7.70 -31.80 5.58
C PRO A 674 -8.11 -33.09 4.82
N TRP A 675 -7.23 -33.55 3.93
CA TRP A 675 -7.37 -34.86 3.28
C TRP A 675 -6.62 -35.94 4.06
N ASP A 676 -7.25 -37.10 4.20
CA ASP A 676 -6.53 -38.34 4.50
C ASP A 676 -6.18 -39.08 3.21
N ASN A 677 -5.37 -40.13 3.32
CA ASN A 677 -4.90 -40.90 2.15
C ASN A 677 -6.06 -41.43 1.29
N ALA A 678 -7.15 -41.87 1.93
CA ALA A 678 -8.34 -42.35 1.22
C ALA A 678 -9.04 -41.23 0.43
N SER A 679 -9.18 -40.04 1.01
CA SER A 679 -9.76 -38.88 0.32
C SER A 679 -8.87 -38.42 -0.82
N ALA A 680 -7.55 -38.41 -0.64
CA ALA A 680 -6.60 -38.07 -1.71
C ALA A 680 -6.71 -39.04 -2.90
N GLN A 681 -6.77 -40.35 -2.62
CA GLN A 681 -7.01 -41.35 -3.66
C GLN A 681 -8.35 -41.13 -4.37
N ALA A 682 -9.43 -40.92 -3.62
CA ALA A 682 -10.76 -40.68 -4.19
C ALA A 682 -10.79 -39.45 -5.10
N VAL A 683 -10.13 -38.35 -4.70
CA VAL A 683 -10.01 -37.14 -5.53
C VAL A 683 -9.26 -37.45 -6.82
N CYS A 684 -8.14 -38.16 -6.77
CA CYS A 684 -7.40 -38.57 -7.97
C CYS A 684 -8.26 -39.38 -8.94
N GLU A 685 -9.03 -40.35 -8.43
CA GLU A 685 -9.97 -41.15 -9.24
C GLU A 685 -11.04 -40.27 -9.88
N ILE A 686 -11.68 -39.39 -9.10
CA ILE A 686 -12.75 -38.51 -9.60
C ILE A 686 -12.20 -37.52 -10.63
N ILE A 687 -10.97 -37.01 -10.49
CA ILE A 687 -10.36 -36.12 -11.50
C ILE A 687 -10.25 -36.83 -12.86
N VAL A 688 -9.84 -38.11 -12.85
CA VAL A 688 -9.76 -38.90 -14.08
C VAL A 688 -11.16 -39.06 -14.70
N LEU A 689 -12.15 -39.44 -13.88
CA LEU A 689 -13.54 -39.61 -14.33
C LEU A 689 -14.14 -38.31 -14.89
N PHE A 690 -13.94 -37.19 -14.20
CA PHE A 690 -14.39 -35.87 -14.63
C PHE A 690 -13.81 -35.47 -15.99
N ARG A 691 -12.51 -35.70 -16.21
CA ARG A 691 -11.85 -35.42 -17.50
C ARG A 691 -12.33 -36.32 -18.62
N THR A 692 -12.61 -37.60 -18.34
CA THR A 692 -13.16 -38.51 -19.35
C THR A 692 -14.56 -38.14 -19.81
N CYS A 693 -15.34 -37.39 -19.00
CA CYS A 693 -16.65 -36.90 -19.40
C CYS A 693 -16.61 -35.64 -20.28
N GLN A 694 -15.46 -34.93 -20.34
CA GLN A 694 -15.30 -33.70 -21.15
C GLN A 694 -14.92 -34.00 -22.62
N HIS A 695 -14.53 -35.24 -22.91
CA HIS A 695 -14.23 -35.76 -24.24
C HIS A 695 -15.37 -36.65 -24.73
#